data_AF-A0A2T3FNN4-F1
#
_entry.id   AF-A0A2T3FNN4-F1
#
_cell.length_a   1.000
_cell.length_b   1.000
_cell.length_c   1.000
_cell.angle_alpha   90.00
_cell.angle_beta   90.00
_cell.angle_gamma   90.00
#
_symmetry.space_group_name_H-M   'P 1'
#
loop_
_entity.id
_entity.type
_entity.pdbx_description
1 polymer ?
#
loop_
_entity_poly.entity_id
_entity_poly.type
_entity_poly.pdbx_seq_one_letter_code
_entity_poly.pdbx_strand_id
1 'polypeptide(L)'
;MTSASIQNLELSRGTWEIELNGSNVLEGKGKGFNGCGLRINDWTSATIKAEPESASLKVQNYPTKKTRDDTSSAIVVAGSLTIESGTIEAAADAEQNSEPVSGAIVVQSKGNLNINGGSVTATGTHKNGVYVLNNFQMTGGSLTVTGSGKPGIENVGSFELSGGTISTKSNSGGIGFLQSGRSATIQAGELITDRLCITNSSFTVARGGKVTSESTIIDNGTLTNAGEFVSNGPFEKRNDGTFNNTGTISGTGSLPDDAKQIPDNITVYTAEISADYRDNMSINVQNLAAIQKPVNAGNLQYELVEDTGSDKGVGTIDKERGQLRVTKAGVFKIKVNTQASGFYKAGEHPVYIMLTVNKAAFPASWNLIVTATSGIYNGSKGYPAAAISASSIPSDAKYEYQLKSTNRKDDLQEAQWKSECPKIVNVAESEQFVFVRVTVDNYESKVFCSGNQTNITQRRFADTKVTLEPEKVIYNGQSRDPEIKVVENWQEASGDVVDRADYIIQYWTYWTGTDNMIVTERKDAGTYTVHLLGQRNYTNESKQAILTIDKCKLNARITGHSFDKVYDGTTDIREEQNLSVQLYSDSGTPDSQDVRADQVNLAYQSADVGEHNIEAANITLAGDNAKNYELTENSASIKGSIIARDFASMTVSADPLTYNGTEQKPQIQASVETGLSNVSPDAVVFTYSKNGVDYQSEIPGFTDAGTYQVYVKASMVNFNDAVKTVNVTVQQAPSSSGSHSGGRKDSGGKDSGGKGSSGTSSSVSSGTVTKDSQKGYRSEEQGVITGASNQAVNDGYSHWIKDARGWWLRYSDGTWPMGNTGAFHWEKVNGRWWAFGAEGYLSTGWIYDTLYQGWFYMDENQGMLTGWQFINGKWYYLNSNQDGSAGIMYSKRRTPDGWYVKEDGSWDEEAGR
;
A
#
# COMPACT_ATOMS: atom_id res chain seq x y z
N MET A 1 102.99 -32.92 -1.24
CA MET A 1 102.81 -32.32 -2.58
C MET A 1 103.11 -30.84 -2.44
N THR A 2 104.06 -30.30 -3.21
CA THR A 2 104.52 -28.92 -3.07
C THR A 2 104.43 -28.22 -4.42
N SER A 3 103.44 -27.33 -4.59
CA SER A 3 103.14 -26.65 -5.86
C SER A 3 103.11 -27.59 -7.09
N ALA A 4 102.63 -28.81 -6.90
CA ALA A 4 102.74 -29.89 -7.89
C ALA A 4 101.61 -29.81 -8.93
N SER A 5 101.94 -30.00 -10.20
CA SER A 5 100.97 -30.30 -11.26
C SER A 5 101.28 -31.69 -11.83
N ILE A 6 100.35 -32.63 -11.65
CA ILE A 6 100.48 -34.01 -12.13
C ILE A 6 99.19 -34.45 -12.84
N GLN A 7 99.28 -35.44 -13.72
CA GLN A 7 98.12 -35.87 -14.51
C GLN A 7 97.07 -36.54 -13.63
N ASN A 8 97.44 -37.64 -12.95
CA ASN A 8 96.56 -38.42 -12.08
C ASN A 8 97.37 -38.98 -10.90
N LEU A 9 96.72 -39.19 -9.76
CA LEU A 9 97.27 -39.86 -8.58
C LEU A 9 96.39 -41.06 -8.21
N GLU A 10 96.92 -42.27 -8.36
CA GLU A 10 96.30 -43.49 -7.83
C GLU A 10 97.09 -43.99 -6.61
N LEU A 11 96.38 -44.28 -5.52
CA LEU A 11 96.91 -44.98 -4.36
C LEU A 11 96.27 -46.38 -4.32
N SER A 12 97.09 -47.40 -4.64
CA SER A 12 96.59 -48.73 -4.95
C SER A 12 96.45 -49.67 -3.74
N ARG A 13 97.26 -49.49 -2.68
CA ARG A 13 97.21 -50.20 -1.38
C ARG A 13 97.85 -49.37 -0.26
N GLY A 14 97.49 -49.65 0.99
CA GLY A 14 98.20 -49.18 2.19
C GLY A 14 97.66 -47.88 2.82
N THR A 15 98.39 -47.33 3.79
CA THR A 15 98.04 -46.07 4.47
C THR A 15 98.96 -44.95 4.00
N TRP A 16 98.38 -43.83 3.59
CA TRP A 16 99.05 -42.71 2.97
C TRP A 16 98.67 -41.39 3.63
N GLU A 17 99.61 -40.46 3.62
CA GLU A 17 99.38 -39.05 3.95
C GLU A 17 99.73 -38.19 2.72
N ILE A 18 98.81 -37.31 2.35
CA ILE A 18 98.95 -36.34 1.27
C ILE A 18 99.02 -34.96 1.94
N GLU A 19 100.23 -34.60 2.35
CA GLU A 19 100.53 -33.26 2.83
C GLU A 19 100.52 -32.27 1.64
N LEU A 20 99.77 -31.18 1.75
CA LEU A 20 99.65 -30.13 0.75
C LEU A 20 100.44 -28.89 1.18
N ASN A 21 101.30 -28.43 0.30
CA ASN A 21 102.03 -27.18 0.43
C ASN A 21 101.90 -26.40 -0.89
N GLY A 22 101.56 -25.11 -0.81
CA GLY A 22 101.22 -24.29 -1.98
C GLY A 22 99.97 -24.78 -2.75
N SER A 23 99.88 -24.40 -4.02
CA SER A 23 98.73 -24.73 -4.89
C SER A 23 99.03 -25.94 -5.76
N ASN A 24 98.29 -27.04 -5.58
CA ASN A 24 98.51 -28.31 -6.24
C ASN A 24 97.37 -28.64 -7.21
N VAL A 25 97.68 -29.32 -8.32
CA VAL A 25 96.74 -29.66 -9.39
C VAL A 25 96.89 -31.12 -9.82
N LEU A 26 95.76 -31.83 -9.87
CA LEU A 26 95.58 -33.13 -10.51
C LEU A 26 94.73 -32.90 -11.76
N GLU A 27 95.33 -32.89 -12.94
CA GLU A 27 94.68 -32.47 -14.19
C GLU A 27 93.65 -33.46 -14.76
N GLY A 28 93.60 -34.69 -14.24
CA GLY A 28 92.74 -35.77 -14.71
C GLY A 28 93.15 -36.39 -16.06
N LYS A 29 94.12 -35.80 -16.77
CA LYS A 29 94.37 -36.06 -18.21
C LYS A 29 94.68 -37.53 -18.51
N GLY A 30 94.00 -38.05 -19.53
CA GLY A 30 94.20 -39.38 -20.09
C GLY A 30 93.08 -40.37 -19.76
N LYS A 31 93.18 -41.59 -20.32
CA LYS A 31 92.21 -42.68 -20.06
C LYS A 31 92.61 -43.58 -18.87
N GLY A 32 93.70 -43.27 -18.19
CA GLY A 32 94.13 -44.00 -17.00
C GLY A 32 93.05 -43.96 -15.92
N PHE A 33 92.83 -45.09 -15.25
CA PHE A 33 91.94 -45.21 -14.07
C PHE A 33 90.48 -44.77 -14.29
N ASN A 34 90.00 -44.77 -15.55
CA ASN A 34 88.71 -44.22 -16.01
C ASN A 34 88.61 -42.68 -16.01
N GLY A 35 89.74 -41.98 -16.18
CA GLY A 35 89.77 -40.52 -16.34
C GLY A 35 89.57 -39.74 -15.03
N CYS A 36 90.15 -40.23 -13.93
CA CYS A 36 90.05 -39.60 -12.62
C CYS A 36 91.39 -39.04 -12.11
N GLY A 37 91.37 -37.79 -11.62
CA GLY A 37 92.55 -37.09 -11.11
C GLY A 37 93.07 -37.67 -9.79
N LEU A 38 92.20 -38.08 -8.86
CA LEU A 38 92.57 -38.75 -7.61
C LEU A 38 91.78 -40.06 -7.44
N ARG A 39 92.48 -41.16 -7.15
CA ARG A 39 91.85 -42.47 -6.90
C ARG A 39 92.44 -43.16 -5.67
N ILE A 40 91.58 -43.47 -4.72
CA ILE A 40 91.88 -44.28 -3.53
C ILE A 40 91.25 -45.67 -3.73
N ASN A 41 92.04 -46.69 -4.04
CA ASN A 41 91.52 -48.03 -4.31
C ASN A 41 91.11 -48.80 -3.02
N ASP A 42 90.38 -49.90 -3.21
CA ASP A 42 90.14 -50.93 -2.18
C ASP A 42 91.40 -51.21 -1.34
N TRP A 43 91.25 -51.40 -0.03
CA TRP A 43 92.35 -51.65 0.92
C TRP A 43 93.39 -50.53 1.04
N THR A 44 93.00 -49.31 0.67
CA THR A 44 93.82 -48.10 0.81
C THR A 44 93.15 -47.10 1.75
N SER A 45 93.93 -46.39 2.56
CA SER A 45 93.50 -45.23 3.35
C SER A 45 94.42 -44.05 3.05
N ALA A 46 93.85 -42.88 2.81
CA ALA A 46 94.61 -41.65 2.56
C ALA A 46 94.08 -40.52 3.43
N THR A 47 94.99 -39.73 4.01
CA THR A 47 94.66 -38.52 4.78
C THR A 47 95.24 -37.31 4.07
N ILE A 48 94.41 -36.30 3.76
CA ILE A 48 94.85 -35.01 3.22
C ILE A 48 95.00 -34.02 4.37
N LYS A 49 96.17 -33.37 4.44
CA LYS A 49 96.50 -32.28 5.37
C LYS A 49 97.12 -31.13 4.59
N ALA A 50 97.00 -29.91 5.09
CA ALA A 50 97.58 -28.71 4.48
C ALA A 50 98.43 -27.92 5.48
N GLU A 51 99.69 -27.67 5.13
CA GLU A 51 100.59 -26.79 5.87
C GLU A 51 101.24 -25.76 4.92
N PRO A 52 100.87 -24.46 5.01
CA PRO A 52 99.80 -23.88 5.83
C PRO A 52 98.39 -24.31 5.35
N GLU A 53 97.35 -24.09 6.17
CA GLU A 53 95.95 -24.43 5.85
C GLU A 53 95.41 -23.81 4.55
N SER A 54 96.04 -22.73 4.05
CA SER A 54 95.73 -22.11 2.76
C SER A 54 96.26 -22.88 1.55
N ALA A 55 97.04 -23.94 1.74
CA ALA A 55 97.46 -24.83 0.66
C ALA A 55 96.25 -25.54 0.05
N SER A 56 96.31 -25.78 -1.26
CA SER A 56 95.16 -26.23 -2.05
C SER A 56 95.47 -27.41 -2.94
N LEU A 57 94.41 -28.16 -3.27
CA LEU A 57 94.42 -29.27 -4.21
C LEU A 57 93.21 -29.16 -5.15
N LYS A 58 93.47 -28.77 -6.39
CA LYS A 58 92.47 -28.81 -7.47
C LYS A 58 92.53 -30.16 -8.18
N VAL A 59 91.40 -30.83 -8.31
CA VAL A 59 91.28 -32.15 -8.93
C VAL A 59 90.26 -32.10 -10.05
N GLN A 60 90.64 -32.56 -11.24
CA GLN A 60 89.77 -32.61 -12.41
C GLN A 60 89.61 -34.05 -12.92
N ASN A 61 88.55 -34.28 -13.68
CA ASN A 61 88.40 -35.50 -14.48
C ASN A 61 88.88 -35.27 -15.92
N TYR A 62 89.03 -36.36 -16.68
CA TYR A 62 89.11 -36.32 -18.13
C TYR A 62 88.00 -37.20 -18.72
N PRO A 63 87.01 -36.61 -19.40
CA PRO A 63 85.92 -37.37 -20.03
C PRO A 63 86.46 -38.48 -20.93
N THR A 64 86.08 -39.71 -20.62
CA THR A 64 86.49 -40.92 -21.33
C THR A 64 85.55 -41.28 -22.47
N LYS A 65 84.29 -40.82 -22.39
CA LYS A 65 83.23 -41.01 -23.38
C LYS A 65 82.47 -39.70 -23.60
N LYS A 66 81.85 -39.59 -24.77
CA LYS A 66 80.96 -38.48 -25.18
C LYS A 66 79.46 -38.80 -24.97
N THR A 67 79.17 -39.98 -24.41
CA THR A 67 77.82 -40.48 -24.15
C THR A 67 77.52 -40.42 -22.65
N ARG A 68 76.26 -40.63 -22.27
CA ARG A 68 75.86 -40.85 -20.87
C ARG A 68 76.75 -41.88 -20.13
N ASP A 69 77.31 -42.87 -20.81
CA ASP A 69 78.07 -43.96 -20.17
C ASP A 69 79.43 -43.53 -19.56
N ASP A 70 79.74 -42.23 -19.50
CA ASP A 70 80.99 -41.71 -18.96
C ASP A 70 81.05 -41.81 -17.43
N THR A 71 81.96 -42.65 -16.94
CA THR A 71 82.19 -42.93 -15.51
C THR A 71 83.28 -42.06 -14.89
N SER A 72 83.84 -41.10 -15.63
CA SER A 72 84.96 -40.28 -15.13
C SER A 72 84.50 -39.37 -13.99
N SER A 73 85.40 -39.06 -13.06
CA SER A 73 85.11 -38.36 -11.80
C SER A 73 86.40 -37.75 -11.29
N ALA A 74 86.38 -36.60 -10.61
CA ALA A 74 87.63 -35.97 -10.18
C ALA A 74 88.29 -36.77 -9.04
N ILE A 75 87.54 -37.05 -7.97
CA ILE A 75 87.98 -37.87 -6.84
C ILE A 75 87.14 -39.14 -6.76
N VAL A 76 87.81 -40.31 -6.74
CA VAL A 76 87.18 -41.63 -6.56
C VAL A 76 87.69 -42.28 -5.27
N VAL A 77 86.77 -42.56 -4.35
CA VAL A 77 87.03 -43.15 -3.04
C VAL A 77 86.43 -44.56 -2.98
N ALA A 78 87.24 -45.58 -3.26
CA ALA A 78 86.88 -46.99 -3.10
C ALA A 78 87.43 -47.59 -1.79
N GLY A 79 88.58 -47.06 -1.31
CA GLY A 79 89.09 -47.25 0.04
C GLY A 79 88.57 -46.17 1.01
N SER A 80 89.44 -45.60 1.84
CA SER A 80 89.10 -44.50 2.76
C SER A 80 89.85 -43.22 2.42
N LEU A 81 89.15 -42.08 2.35
CA LEU A 81 89.73 -40.76 2.22
C LEU A 81 89.29 -39.90 3.40
N THR A 82 90.25 -39.35 4.15
CA THR A 82 90.01 -38.37 5.21
C THR A 82 90.60 -37.02 4.80
N ILE A 83 89.85 -35.94 4.96
CA ILE A 83 90.30 -34.56 4.73
C ILE A 83 90.33 -33.86 6.10
N GLU A 84 91.53 -33.53 6.59
CA GLU A 84 91.72 -32.85 7.87
C GLU A 84 91.79 -31.32 7.70
N SER A 85 92.51 -30.84 6.69
CA SER A 85 92.66 -29.40 6.40
C SER A 85 93.01 -29.13 4.94
N GLY A 86 92.95 -27.86 4.54
CA GLY A 86 93.26 -27.39 3.18
C GLY A 86 92.05 -26.93 2.37
N THR A 87 92.31 -26.40 1.18
CA THR A 87 91.27 -26.05 0.19
C THR A 87 91.24 -27.06 -0.96
N ILE A 88 90.19 -27.88 -1.03
CA ILE A 88 90.07 -28.97 -2.01
C ILE A 88 89.01 -28.60 -3.05
N GLU A 89 89.39 -28.51 -4.31
CA GLU A 89 88.48 -28.21 -5.43
C GLU A 89 88.34 -29.42 -6.36
N ALA A 90 87.31 -30.23 -6.17
CA ALA A 90 86.96 -31.30 -7.09
C ALA A 90 85.99 -30.78 -8.18
N ALA A 91 86.34 -30.93 -9.46
CA ALA A 91 85.49 -30.54 -10.57
C ALA A 91 85.43 -31.65 -11.63
N ALA A 92 84.22 -32.15 -11.93
CA ALA A 92 84.03 -33.16 -12.97
C ALA A 92 82.98 -32.75 -14.00
N ASP A 93 83.32 -32.90 -15.28
CA ASP A 93 82.49 -32.52 -16.43
C ASP A 93 82.17 -33.73 -17.33
N ALA A 94 81.06 -33.67 -18.08
CA ALA A 94 80.74 -34.58 -19.18
C ALA A 94 79.90 -33.87 -20.25
N GLU A 95 79.94 -34.36 -21.50
CA GLU A 95 79.16 -33.80 -22.62
C GLU A 95 77.64 -34.06 -22.51
N GLN A 96 77.22 -35.04 -21.71
CA GLN A 96 75.82 -35.42 -21.50
C GLN A 96 75.60 -35.90 -20.06
N ASN A 97 74.35 -35.83 -19.58
CA ASN A 97 73.95 -36.36 -18.27
C ASN A 97 74.39 -37.83 -18.12
N SER A 98 75.31 -38.07 -17.19
CA SER A 98 75.97 -39.36 -17.08
C SER A 98 75.11 -40.41 -16.36
N GLU A 99 75.14 -41.64 -16.88
CA GLU A 99 74.69 -42.88 -16.26
C GLU A 99 75.77 -43.92 -16.54
N PRO A 100 76.63 -44.26 -15.56
CA PRO A 100 76.24 -44.62 -14.20
C PRO A 100 76.87 -43.70 -13.13
N VAL A 101 76.88 -44.19 -11.88
CA VAL A 101 77.61 -43.68 -10.69
C VAL A 101 78.85 -42.85 -11.06
N SER A 102 78.69 -41.52 -11.07
CA SER A 102 79.77 -40.57 -11.36
C SER A 102 79.48 -39.19 -10.73
N GLY A 103 80.54 -38.44 -10.44
CA GLY A 103 80.45 -37.13 -9.78
C GLY A 103 81.79 -36.41 -9.70
N ALA A 104 81.83 -35.21 -9.11
CA ALA A 104 83.10 -34.57 -8.76
C ALA A 104 83.82 -35.38 -7.67
N ILE A 105 83.06 -35.85 -6.66
CA ILE A 105 83.55 -36.82 -5.68
C ILE A 105 82.62 -38.03 -5.68
N VAL A 106 83.18 -39.23 -5.80
CA VAL A 106 82.43 -40.50 -5.79
C VAL A 106 82.95 -41.43 -4.71
N VAL A 107 82.08 -41.76 -3.76
CA VAL A 107 82.32 -42.79 -2.75
C VAL A 107 81.70 -44.10 -3.24
N GLN A 108 82.53 -45.13 -3.48
CA GLN A 108 82.09 -46.42 -4.01
C GLN A 108 81.56 -47.35 -2.90
N SER A 109 81.17 -48.58 -3.24
CA SER A 109 80.47 -49.53 -2.35
C SER A 109 81.27 -50.01 -1.13
N LYS A 110 82.58 -49.78 -1.08
CA LYS A 110 83.44 -49.97 0.11
C LYS A 110 84.06 -48.65 0.61
N GLY A 111 83.70 -47.54 -0.04
CA GLY A 111 84.31 -46.25 0.15
C GLY A 111 83.90 -45.60 1.46
N ASN A 112 84.83 -44.94 2.13
CA ASN A 112 84.56 -44.08 3.27
C ASN A 112 85.16 -42.69 3.00
N LEU A 113 84.33 -41.65 2.95
CA LEU A 113 84.78 -40.26 2.86
C LEU A 113 84.52 -39.56 4.19
N ASN A 114 85.59 -39.09 4.83
CA ASN A 114 85.55 -38.36 6.08
C ASN A 114 86.03 -36.92 5.85
N ILE A 115 85.29 -35.92 6.31
CA ILE A 115 85.70 -34.51 6.30
C ILE A 115 85.71 -34.00 7.73
N ASN A 116 86.91 -33.81 8.28
CA ASN A 116 87.13 -33.34 9.64
C ASN A 116 87.40 -31.83 9.69
N GLY A 117 87.90 -31.25 8.61
CA GLY A 117 88.16 -29.82 8.49
C GLY A 117 88.48 -29.38 7.06
N GLY A 118 88.93 -28.13 6.93
CA GLY A 118 89.20 -27.50 5.64
C GLY A 118 87.95 -27.03 4.89
N SER A 119 88.14 -26.66 3.62
CA SER A 119 87.11 -26.18 2.69
C SER A 119 87.10 -27.05 1.44
N VAL A 120 86.01 -27.76 1.20
CA VAL A 120 85.85 -28.66 0.06
C VAL A 120 84.80 -28.10 -0.89
N THR A 121 85.15 -27.94 -2.16
CA THR A 121 84.22 -27.60 -3.24
C THR A 121 84.11 -28.77 -4.22
N ALA A 122 82.88 -29.21 -4.51
CA ALA A 122 82.60 -30.33 -5.40
C ALA A 122 81.59 -29.92 -6.50
N THR A 123 82.08 -29.72 -7.73
CA THR A 123 81.29 -29.22 -8.86
C THR A 123 81.15 -30.28 -9.96
N GLY A 124 79.96 -30.83 -10.13
CA GLY A 124 79.61 -31.79 -11.17
C GLY A 124 78.79 -31.13 -12.29
N THR A 125 79.33 -31.10 -13.51
CA THR A 125 78.60 -30.69 -14.72
C THR A 125 78.16 -31.93 -15.49
N HIS A 126 76.85 -32.08 -15.67
CA HIS A 126 76.19 -33.31 -16.17
C HIS A 126 76.51 -34.58 -15.34
N LYS A 127 77.02 -34.38 -14.13
CA LYS A 127 77.45 -35.36 -13.13
C LYS A 127 76.99 -34.87 -11.76
N ASN A 128 76.94 -35.77 -10.77
CA ASN A 128 76.67 -35.35 -9.40
C ASN A 128 77.81 -34.48 -8.86
N GLY A 129 77.53 -33.57 -7.93
CA GLY A 129 78.61 -32.91 -7.18
C GLY A 129 79.31 -33.92 -6.29
N VAL A 130 78.57 -34.58 -5.40
CA VAL A 130 79.02 -35.74 -4.61
C VAL A 130 78.06 -36.90 -4.77
N TYR A 131 78.59 -38.11 -5.01
CA TYR A 131 77.82 -39.35 -5.05
C TYR A 131 78.31 -40.32 -3.96
N VAL A 132 77.40 -40.84 -3.12
CA VAL A 132 77.76 -41.67 -1.96
C VAL A 132 77.06 -43.03 -2.01
N LEU A 133 77.80 -44.11 -2.27
CA LEU A 133 77.27 -45.49 -2.19
C LEU A 133 77.37 -46.13 -0.80
N ASN A 134 78.39 -45.81 -0.01
CA ASN A 134 78.67 -46.53 1.24
C ASN A 134 78.67 -45.64 2.49
N ASN A 135 79.71 -44.83 2.71
CA ASN A 135 79.82 -44.03 3.94
C ASN A 135 80.37 -42.61 3.67
N PHE A 136 79.64 -41.61 4.13
CA PHE A 136 80.07 -40.23 4.25
C PHE A 136 79.93 -39.76 5.69
N GLN A 137 81.00 -39.22 6.26
CA GLN A 137 80.98 -38.58 7.59
C GLN A 137 81.62 -37.20 7.50
N MET A 138 81.00 -36.21 8.15
CA MET A 138 81.57 -34.87 8.29
C MET A 138 81.45 -34.40 9.74
N THR A 139 82.59 -34.05 10.33
CA THR A 139 82.69 -33.63 11.75
C THR A 139 83.13 -32.16 11.89
N GLY A 140 83.61 -31.54 10.82
CA GLY A 140 84.01 -30.13 10.78
C GLY A 140 84.32 -29.64 9.37
N GLY A 141 84.70 -28.36 9.26
CA GLY A 141 84.97 -27.71 7.97
C GLY A 141 83.73 -27.28 7.20
N SER A 142 83.89 -27.03 5.90
CA SER A 142 82.80 -26.67 4.99
C SER A 142 82.84 -27.48 3.69
N LEU A 143 81.66 -27.90 3.22
CA LEU A 143 81.49 -28.61 1.96
C LEU A 143 80.47 -27.86 1.07
N THR A 144 80.96 -27.25 -0.02
CA THR A 144 80.12 -26.62 -1.03
C THR A 144 79.96 -27.54 -2.23
N VAL A 145 78.73 -27.90 -2.58
CA VAL A 145 78.42 -28.86 -3.64
C VAL A 145 77.53 -28.22 -4.69
N THR A 146 77.82 -28.47 -5.96
CA THR A 146 77.00 -28.01 -7.08
C THR A 146 76.88 -29.10 -8.12
N GLY A 147 75.65 -29.52 -8.39
CA GLY A 147 75.30 -30.35 -9.55
C GLY A 147 74.72 -29.51 -10.68
N SER A 148 74.92 -29.95 -11.92
CA SER A 148 74.22 -29.43 -13.10
C SER A 148 73.76 -30.61 -13.95
N GLY A 149 72.49 -30.65 -14.34
CA GLY A 149 71.85 -31.80 -14.98
C GLY A 149 71.61 -33.01 -14.06
N LYS A 150 72.19 -33.00 -12.86
CA LYS A 150 72.15 -34.05 -11.82
C LYS A 150 72.05 -33.42 -10.42
N PRO A 151 71.77 -34.22 -9.37
CA PRO A 151 71.80 -33.74 -8.01
C PRO A 151 73.12 -33.09 -7.57
N GLY A 152 73.04 -32.22 -6.57
CA GLY A 152 74.22 -31.71 -5.87
C GLY A 152 74.89 -32.85 -5.10
N ILE A 153 74.21 -33.36 -4.09
CA ILE A 153 74.54 -34.61 -3.40
C ILE A 153 73.50 -35.66 -3.76
N GLU A 154 73.95 -36.84 -4.21
CA GLU A 154 73.13 -38.05 -4.33
C GLU A 154 73.68 -39.10 -3.36
N ASN A 155 72.91 -39.40 -2.31
CA ASN A 155 73.26 -40.40 -1.31
C ASN A 155 72.40 -41.66 -1.45
N VAL A 156 73.07 -42.81 -1.48
CA VAL A 156 72.52 -44.17 -1.39
C VAL A 156 73.00 -44.87 -0.10
N GLY A 157 74.14 -44.41 0.43
CA GLY A 157 74.83 -44.96 1.59
C GLY A 157 74.43 -44.33 2.93
N SER A 158 75.23 -44.62 3.95
CA SER A 158 75.15 -43.93 5.24
C SER A 158 75.79 -42.55 5.12
N PHE A 159 75.06 -41.54 5.60
CA PHE A 159 75.49 -40.14 5.56
C PHE A 159 75.28 -39.52 6.93
N GLU A 160 76.34 -38.93 7.50
CA GLU A 160 76.34 -38.37 8.85
C GLU A 160 77.03 -37.01 8.86
N LEU A 161 76.30 -35.98 9.29
CA LEU A 161 76.85 -34.65 9.57
C LEU A 161 76.77 -34.41 11.08
N SER A 162 77.92 -34.38 11.73
CA SER A 162 78.07 -34.18 13.19
C SER A 162 78.86 -32.91 13.53
N GLY A 163 79.19 -32.10 12.54
CA GLY A 163 79.77 -30.76 12.70
C GLY A 163 80.17 -30.13 11.36
N GLY A 164 80.29 -28.80 11.33
CA GLY A 164 80.56 -28.04 10.10
C GLY A 164 79.30 -27.67 9.30
N THR A 165 79.49 -27.23 8.05
CA THR A 165 78.41 -26.75 7.18
C THR A 165 78.48 -27.38 5.78
N ILE A 166 77.35 -27.90 5.31
CA ILE A 166 77.18 -28.38 3.94
C ILE A 166 76.23 -27.46 3.19
N SER A 167 76.66 -26.91 2.06
CA SER A 167 75.83 -26.08 1.18
C SER A 167 75.73 -26.74 -0.19
N THR A 168 74.55 -27.21 -0.58
CA THR A 168 74.37 -27.97 -1.83
C THR A 168 73.25 -27.42 -2.71
N LYS A 169 73.47 -27.40 -4.02
CA LYS A 169 72.50 -26.91 -5.02
C LYS A 169 72.57 -27.62 -6.36
N SER A 170 71.51 -27.52 -7.15
CA SER A 170 71.45 -27.99 -8.54
C SER A 170 71.09 -26.84 -9.50
N ASN A 171 72.06 -26.41 -10.31
CA ASN A 171 71.94 -25.22 -11.17
C ASN A 171 70.91 -25.34 -12.32
N SER A 172 70.29 -26.52 -12.52
CA SER A 172 69.35 -26.80 -13.61
C SER A 172 68.03 -27.41 -13.13
N GLY A 173 67.43 -26.83 -12.09
CA GLY A 173 66.11 -27.21 -11.57
C GLY A 173 66.04 -28.58 -10.86
N GLY A 174 67.19 -29.18 -10.58
CA GLY A 174 67.33 -30.53 -10.01
C GLY A 174 67.14 -30.59 -8.50
N ILE A 175 67.94 -31.44 -7.85
CA ILE A 175 67.83 -31.74 -6.42
C ILE A 175 69.15 -31.41 -5.74
N GLY A 176 69.20 -30.47 -4.79
CA GLY A 176 70.42 -30.19 -4.03
C GLY A 176 70.87 -31.36 -3.18
N PHE A 177 69.95 -32.04 -2.50
CA PHE A 177 70.22 -33.25 -1.71
C PHE A 177 69.18 -34.33 -2.02
N LEU A 178 69.60 -35.39 -2.71
CA LEU A 178 68.80 -36.59 -2.98
C LEU A 178 69.19 -37.69 -2.00
N GLN A 179 68.27 -38.04 -1.11
CA GLN A 179 68.40 -39.14 -0.16
C GLN A 179 67.70 -40.40 -0.68
N SER A 180 68.44 -41.49 -0.79
CA SER A 180 67.93 -42.81 -1.20
C SER A 180 68.66 -43.93 -0.46
N GLY A 181 68.13 -45.17 -0.50
CA GLY A 181 68.81 -46.32 0.11
C GLY A 181 68.90 -46.23 1.65
N ARG A 182 70.12 -46.32 2.20
CA ARG A 182 70.40 -46.29 3.66
C ARG A 182 70.05 -44.92 4.26
N SER A 183 70.16 -44.73 5.58
CA SER A 183 69.75 -43.49 6.25
C SER A 183 70.78 -42.36 6.17
N ALA A 184 70.28 -41.12 6.13
CA ALA A 184 71.04 -39.91 6.44
C ALA A 184 70.65 -39.32 7.79
N THR A 185 71.64 -38.82 8.55
CA THR A 185 71.43 -38.14 9.83
C THR A 185 72.25 -36.86 9.92
N ILE A 186 71.58 -35.74 10.20
CA ILE A 186 72.21 -34.49 10.61
C ILE A 186 72.14 -34.44 12.13
N GLN A 187 73.24 -34.80 12.80
CA GLN A 187 73.36 -34.82 14.26
C GLN A 187 73.67 -33.45 14.83
N ALA A 188 74.61 -32.74 14.20
CA ALA A 188 75.03 -31.39 14.55
C ALA A 188 75.64 -30.70 13.33
N GLY A 189 75.68 -29.36 13.33
CA GLY A 189 76.03 -28.57 12.15
C GLY A 189 74.81 -28.29 11.26
N GLU A 190 75.06 -27.69 10.08
CA GLU A 190 74.01 -27.17 9.20
C GLU A 190 74.11 -27.72 7.77
N LEU A 191 73.00 -28.25 7.25
CA LEU A 191 72.80 -28.52 5.83
C LEU A 191 71.91 -27.46 5.19
N ILE A 192 72.40 -26.78 4.16
CA ILE A 192 71.65 -25.80 3.36
C ILE A 192 71.45 -26.40 1.97
N THR A 193 70.20 -26.50 1.49
CA THR A 193 69.87 -27.08 0.19
C THR A 193 68.73 -26.36 -0.53
N ASP A 194 68.86 -26.19 -1.85
CA ASP A 194 67.77 -25.67 -2.71
C ASP A 194 66.59 -26.64 -2.82
N ARG A 195 66.87 -27.95 -2.78
CA ARG A 195 65.84 -28.99 -2.72
C ARG A 195 66.32 -30.21 -1.95
N LEU A 196 65.61 -30.55 -0.87
CA LEU A 196 65.72 -31.83 -0.20
C LEU A 196 64.71 -32.80 -0.83
N CYS A 197 65.17 -33.91 -1.38
CA CYS A 197 64.31 -34.99 -1.88
C CYS A 197 64.65 -36.29 -1.17
N ILE A 198 63.66 -36.98 -0.61
CA ILE A 198 63.85 -38.24 0.13
C ILE A 198 63.00 -39.31 -0.52
N THR A 199 63.63 -40.37 -1.03
CA THR A 199 62.95 -41.46 -1.73
C THR A 199 63.37 -42.84 -1.25
N ASN A 200 62.40 -43.70 -0.92
CA ASN A 200 62.60 -45.08 -0.48
C ASN A 200 63.64 -45.20 0.67
N SER A 201 63.66 -44.21 1.57
CA SER A 201 64.76 -43.99 2.52
C SER A 201 64.32 -43.12 3.71
N SER A 202 65.22 -42.89 4.67
CA SER A 202 65.00 -42.05 5.83
C SER A 202 66.05 -40.95 5.96
N PHE A 203 65.60 -39.77 6.35
CA PHE A 203 66.43 -38.61 6.66
C PHE A 203 66.06 -38.10 8.05
N THR A 204 67.05 -37.94 8.93
CA THR A 204 66.83 -37.49 10.32
C THR A 204 67.58 -36.20 10.60
N VAL A 205 66.87 -35.18 11.08
CA VAL A 205 67.45 -34.00 11.73
C VAL A 205 67.39 -34.26 13.23
N ALA A 206 68.51 -34.61 13.85
CA ALA A 206 68.55 -34.93 15.27
C ALA A 206 68.67 -33.66 16.13
N ARG A 207 68.52 -33.80 17.45
CA ARG A 207 68.69 -32.69 18.41
C ARG A 207 70.12 -32.15 18.36
N GLY A 208 70.27 -30.92 17.84
CA GLY A 208 71.55 -30.25 17.61
C GLY A 208 71.88 -30.03 16.13
N GLY A 209 71.23 -30.76 15.23
CA GLY A 209 71.33 -30.58 13.78
C GLY A 209 70.36 -29.54 13.25
N LYS A 210 70.76 -28.84 12.18
CA LYS A 210 69.93 -27.87 11.46
C LYS A 210 69.88 -28.21 9.97
N VAL A 211 68.70 -28.09 9.37
CA VAL A 211 68.52 -28.17 7.92
C VAL A 211 67.74 -26.96 7.43
N THR A 212 68.28 -26.27 6.43
CA THR A 212 67.63 -25.18 5.70
C THR A 212 67.32 -25.66 4.29
N SER A 213 66.05 -25.61 3.89
CA SER A 213 65.57 -26.13 2.60
C SER A 213 64.65 -25.15 1.86
N GLU A 214 65.01 -24.80 0.63
CA GLU A 214 64.16 -23.94 -0.23
C GLU A 214 63.00 -24.70 -0.88
N SER A 215 63.07 -26.04 -0.94
CA SER A 215 61.93 -26.90 -1.28
C SER A 215 62.14 -28.34 -0.77
N THR A 216 61.10 -28.99 -0.26
CA THR A 216 61.20 -30.35 0.30
C THR A 216 60.19 -31.28 -0.35
N ILE A 217 60.66 -32.46 -0.77
CA ILE A 217 59.82 -33.53 -1.32
C ILE A 217 60.13 -34.82 -0.58
N ILE A 218 59.10 -35.45 -0.01
CA ILE A 218 59.18 -36.77 0.60
C ILE A 218 58.37 -37.73 -0.27
N ASP A 219 59.02 -38.66 -0.95
CA ASP A 219 58.43 -39.52 -1.98
C ASP A 219 58.66 -41.00 -1.66
N ASN A 220 57.70 -41.64 -1.00
CA ASN A 220 57.88 -42.97 -0.37
C ASN A 220 59.08 -43.04 0.59
N GLY A 221 59.28 -41.99 1.39
CA GLY A 221 60.36 -41.87 2.36
C GLY A 221 59.89 -41.33 3.71
N THR A 222 60.82 -41.13 4.64
CA THR A 222 60.52 -40.52 5.95
C THR A 222 61.50 -39.40 6.27
N LEU A 223 60.97 -38.21 6.57
CA LEU A 223 61.72 -37.13 7.22
C LEU A 223 61.33 -37.09 8.71
N THR A 224 62.31 -37.22 9.59
CA THR A 224 62.12 -37.06 11.04
C THR A 224 62.88 -35.82 11.51
N ASN A 225 62.17 -34.83 12.03
CA ASN A 225 62.78 -33.65 12.66
C ASN A 225 62.66 -33.70 14.19
N ALA A 226 63.80 -33.66 14.86
CA ALA A 226 63.94 -33.44 16.30
C ALA A 226 64.93 -32.29 16.61
N GLY A 227 65.49 -31.64 15.58
CA GLY A 227 66.36 -30.46 15.67
C GLY A 227 65.66 -29.22 15.13
N GLU A 228 66.36 -28.44 14.30
CA GLU A 228 65.80 -27.26 13.61
C GLU A 228 65.62 -27.54 12.11
N PHE A 229 64.41 -27.34 11.60
CA PHE A 229 64.09 -27.45 10.17
C PHE A 229 63.53 -26.13 9.63
N VAL A 230 64.32 -25.44 8.80
CA VAL A 230 63.94 -24.18 8.16
C VAL A 230 63.39 -24.49 6.76
N SER A 231 62.08 -24.38 6.57
CA SER A 231 61.39 -24.63 5.30
C SER A 231 61.03 -23.31 4.64
N ASN A 232 61.75 -22.93 3.58
CA ASN A 232 61.60 -21.61 2.95
C ASN A 232 60.65 -21.59 1.74
N GLY A 233 60.32 -22.75 1.17
CA GLY A 233 59.39 -22.89 0.04
C GLY A 233 58.47 -24.11 0.15
N PRO A 234 58.06 -24.71 -0.98
CA PRO A 234 57.09 -25.80 -1.00
C PRO A 234 57.56 -27.05 -0.25
N PHE A 235 56.68 -27.63 0.55
CA PHE A 235 56.88 -28.91 1.24
C PHE A 235 55.83 -29.91 0.77
N GLU A 236 56.25 -30.97 0.07
CA GLU A 236 55.39 -31.96 -0.54
C GLU A 236 55.60 -33.36 0.03
N LYS A 237 54.51 -34.11 0.18
CA LYS A 237 54.50 -35.54 0.49
C LYS A 237 53.84 -36.28 -0.66
N ARG A 238 54.49 -37.33 -1.16
CA ARG A 238 54.09 -38.14 -2.32
C ARG A 238 54.25 -39.61 -1.96
N ASN A 239 53.43 -40.49 -2.55
CA ASN A 239 53.52 -41.95 -2.44
C ASN A 239 53.80 -42.42 -0.99
N ASP A 240 52.91 -42.11 -0.04
CA ASP A 240 53.03 -42.44 1.40
C ASP A 240 54.23 -41.84 2.15
N GLY A 241 54.87 -40.81 1.57
CA GLY A 241 55.91 -40.02 2.23
C GLY A 241 55.47 -39.45 3.59
N THR A 242 56.26 -39.73 4.63
CA THR A 242 55.92 -39.40 6.03
C THR A 242 56.82 -38.29 6.58
N PHE A 243 56.23 -37.35 7.32
CA PHE A 243 56.97 -36.31 8.06
C PHE A 243 56.61 -36.36 9.54
N ASN A 244 57.62 -36.61 10.39
CA ASN A 244 57.47 -36.69 11.84
C ASN A 244 58.21 -35.50 12.47
N ASN A 245 57.48 -34.56 13.08
CA ASN A 245 58.08 -33.40 13.73
C ASN A 245 57.94 -33.44 15.26
N THR A 246 59.08 -33.40 15.94
CA THR A 246 59.22 -33.17 17.39
C THR A 246 60.21 -32.04 17.72
N GLY A 247 60.85 -31.47 16.69
CA GLY A 247 61.74 -30.32 16.76
C GLY A 247 61.06 -29.01 16.36
N THR A 248 61.86 -27.95 16.18
CA THR A 248 61.38 -26.65 15.72
C THR A 248 61.28 -26.63 14.19
N ILE A 249 60.22 -25.98 13.68
CA ILE A 249 60.09 -25.66 12.25
C ILE A 249 60.01 -24.14 12.13
N SER A 250 60.75 -23.56 11.19
CA SER A 250 60.74 -22.14 10.88
C SER A 250 60.88 -21.92 9.37
N GLY A 251 61.06 -20.66 8.93
CA GLY A 251 61.25 -20.29 7.52
C GLY A 251 60.08 -19.49 6.95
N THR A 252 60.09 -19.34 5.63
CA THR A 252 59.08 -18.57 4.85
C THR A 252 58.09 -19.42 4.07
N GLY A 253 58.24 -20.74 4.07
CA GLY A 253 57.47 -21.69 3.27
C GLY A 253 56.13 -22.09 3.91
N SER A 254 55.66 -23.28 3.53
CA SER A 254 54.42 -23.86 4.04
C SER A 254 54.57 -25.35 4.31
N LEU A 255 53.73 -25.88 5.19
CA LEU A 255 53.56 -27.31 5.45
C LEU A 255 52.21 -27.80 4.89
N PRO A 256 52.12 -29.09 4.51
CA PRO A 256 50.84 -29.79 4.33
C PRO A 256 49.94 -29.64 5.56
N ASP A 257 48.61 -29.60 5.38
CA ASP A 257 47.66 -29.29 6.47
C ASP A 257 47.70 -30.30 7.63
N ASP A 258 48.01 -31.57 7.35
CA ASP A 258 48.17 -32.62 8.36
C ASP A 258 49.51 -32.52 9.13
N ALA A 259 50.50 -31.84 8.56
CA ALA A 259 51.80 -31.55 9.17
C ALA A 259 51.85 -30.19 9.91
N LYS A 260 50.83 -29.33 9.76
CA LYS A 260 50.77 -28.04 10.47
C LYS A 260 50.63 -28.23 11.98
N GLN A 261 51.36 -27.40 12.73
CA GLN A 261 51.40 -27.41 14.19
C GLN A 261 50.12 -26.80 14.77
N ILE A 262 49.73 -27.25 15.96
CA ILE A 262 48.66 -26.63 16.75
C ILE A 262 49.24 -25.34 17.38
N PRO A 263 48.56 -24.19 17.29
CA PRO A 263 49.08 -22.96 17.87
C PRO A 263 49.00 -22.94 19.40
N ASP A 264 49.92 -22.22 20.03
CA ASP A 264 49.89 -21.95 21.47
C ASP A 264 48.65 -21.12 21.88
N ASN A 265 48.26 -21.18 23.17
CA ASN A 265 47.09 -20.47 23.70
C ASN A 265 47.28 -18.95 23.80
N ILE A 266 46.26 -18.19 23.41
CA ILE A 266 46.20 -16.72 23.56
C ILE A 266 46.15 -16.36 25.04
N THR A 267 46.94 -15.37 25.47
CA THR A 267 46.90 -14.84 26.83
C THR A 267 46.15 -13.51 26.88
N VAL A 268 45.25 -13.37 27.85
CA VAL A 268 44.43 -12.17 28.12
C VAL A 268 44.50 -11.88 29.62
N TYR A 269 44.75 -10.62 29.99
CA TYR A 269 44.81 -10.23 31.41
C TYR A 269 43.49 -9.63 31.91
N THR A 270 42.71 -8.99 31.04
CA THR A 270 41.43 -8.35 31.41
C THR A 270 40.36 -8.72 30.39
N ALA A 271 39.46 -9.64 30.74
CA ALA A 271 38.38 -10.10 29.86
C ALA A 271 37.13 -9.20 29.88
N GLU A 272 36.90 -8.47 30.98
CA GLU A 272 35.83 -7.48 31.12
C GLU A 272 36.45 -6.08 31.20
N ILE A 273 36.20 -5.27 30.17
CA ILE A 273 36.78 -3.93 30.00
C ILE A 273 35.68 -2.89 29.77
N SER A 274 35.94 -1.65 30.15
CA SER A 274 34.99 -0.54 29.96
C SER A 274 35.67 0.74 29.47
N ALA A 275 34.90 1.57 28.77
CA ALA A 275 35.32 2.90 28.32
C ALA A 275 34.12 3.83 28.14
N ASP A 276 34.30 5.13 28.37
CA ASP A 276 33.22 6.11 28.18
C ASP A 276 33.19 6.60 26.73
N TYR A 277 31.99 6.69 26.14
CA TYR A 277 31.79 7.14 24.76
C TYR A 277 32.40 8.53 24.50
N ARG A 278 32.96 8.71 23.30
CA ARG A 278 33.43 9.99 22.77
C ARG A 278 33.13 10.07 21.27
N ASP A 279 33.02 11.26 20.73
CA ASP A 279 32.80 11.40 19.28
C ASP A 279 33.97 10.84 18.48
N ASN A 280 33.65 10.08 17.42
CA ASN A 280 34.59 9.32 16.61
C ASN A 280 35.44 8.30 17.40
N MET A 281 34.90 7.74 18.49
CA MET A 281 35.60 6.75 19.32
C MET A 281 36.08 5.52 18.53
N SER A 282 37.40 5.30 18.59
CA SER A 282 38.07 4.08 18.14
C SER A 282 38.84 3.48 19.32
N ILE A 283 38.56 2.22 19.64
CA ILE A 283 39.14 1.49 20.78
C ILE A 283 40.08 0.41 20.25
N ASN A 284 41.34 0.45 20.66
CA ASN A 284 42.27 -0.65 20.45
C ASN A 284 41.99 -1.72 21.52
N VAL A 285 41.23 -2.75 21.14
CA VAL A 285 40.81 -3.85 22.03
C VAL A 285 42.00 -4.65 22.53
N GLN A 286 43.01 -4.86 21.67
CA GLN A 286 44.24 -5.56 22.04
C GLN A 286 44.97 -4.88 23.19
N ASN A 287 45.14 -3.56 23.12
CA ASN A 287 45.80 -2.79 24.17
C ASN A 287 44.94 -2.70 25.44
N LEU A 288 43.62 -2.54 25.30
CA LEU A 288 42.71 -2.33 26.44
C LEU A 288 42.49 -3.61 27.27
N ALA A 289 42.40 -4.77 26.63
CA ALA A 289 42.36 -6.10 27.29
C ALA A 289 43.74 -6.73 27.54
N ALA A 290 44.82 -6.04 27.14
CA ALA A 290 46.21 -6.49 27.17
C ALA A 290 46.45 -7.87 26.50
N ILE A 291 45.86 -8.10 25.33
CA ILE A 291 45.90 -9.39 24.63
C ILE A 291 47.29 -9.63 24.03
N GLN A 292 47.90 -10.76 24.38
CA GLN A 292 49.20 -11.18 23.87
C GLN A 292 49.06 -12.28 22.81
N LYS A 293 49.66 -12.05 21.63
CA LYS A 293 49.80 -13.08 20.59
C LYS A 293 50.80 -14.15 21.08
N PRO A 294 50.48 -15.45 20.96
CA PRO A 294 51.45 -16.52 21.23
C PRO A 294 52.63 -16.49 20.25
N VAL A 295 53.79 -17.03 20.69
CA VAL A 295 54.99 -17.12 19.85
C VAL A 295 54.76 -18.09 18.68
N ASN A 296 54.26 -19.29 18.97
CA ASN A 296 54.02 -20.33 17.97
C ASN A 296 52.57 -20.26 17.47
N ALA A 297 52.24 -19.21 16.72
CA ALA A 297 50.90 -19.04 16.14
C ALA A 297 50.87 -18.13 14.90
N GLY A 298 49.83 -18.31 14.06
CA GLY A 298 49.41 -17.30 13.10
C GLY A 298 48.90 -16.02 13.78
N ASN A 299 48.64 -14.97 13.00
CA ASN A 299 48.27 -13.65 13.55
C ASN A 299 46.95 -13.68 14.31
N LEU A 300 46.78 -12.74 15.25
CA LEU A 300 45.48 -12.56 15.92
C LEU A 300 44.44 -12.10 14.91
N GLN A 301 43.21 -12.59 15.08
CA GLN A 301 42.03 -12.14 14.37
C GLN A 301 40.91 -11.81 15.35
N TYR A 302 40.16 -10.77 15.01
CA TYR A 302 39.11 -10.18 15.84
C TYR A 302 37.76 -10.23 15.11
N GLU A 303 36.70 -10.56 15.82
CA GLU A 303 35.35 -10.72 15.27
C GLU A 303 34.32 -10.22 16.29
N LEU A 304 33.37 -9.39 15.86
CA LEU A 304 32.21 -9.04 16.69
C LEU A 304 31.22 -10.20 16.67
N VAL A 305 30.83 -10.67 17.84
CA VAL A 305 29.81 -11.70 18.00
C VAL A 305 28.44 -11.03 17.99
N GLU A 306 27.50 -11.57 17.21
CA GLU A 306 26.11 -11.10 17.25
C GLU A 306 25.44 -11.52 18.56
N ASP A 307 25.36 -10.56 19.49
CA ASP A 307 24.50 -10.64 20.67
C ASP A 307 23.09 -10.09 20.36
N THR A 308 22.10 -10.40 21.20
CA THR A 308 20.71 -9.91 21.10
C THR A 308 20.23 -9.20 22.37
N GLY A 309 21.09 -9.00 23.38
CA GLY A 309 20.77 -8.20 24.56
C GLY A 309 20.31 -6.77 24.25
N SER A 310 19.43 -6.22 25.10
CA SER A 310 18.88 -4.85 24.96
C SER A 310 19.94 -3.76 24.89
N ASP A 311 21.06 -3.99 25.59
CA ASP A 311 22.11 -2.99 25.82
C ASP A 311 23.28 -3.18 24.83
N LYS A 312 23.05 -3.89 23.72
CA LYS A 312 24.06 -4.19 22.68
C LYS A 312 24.62 -2.92 22.05
N GLY A 313 25.94 -2.80 22.06
CA GLY A 313 26.66 -1.77 21.31
C GLY A 313 26.69 -2.04 19.80
N VAL A 314 26.72 -0.99 18.99
CA VAL A 314 26.82 -1.09 17.51
C VAL A 314 28.13 -0.46 17.07
N GLY A 315 28.80 -1.10 16.12
CA GLY A 315 30.13 -0.70 15.67
C GLY A 315 30.73 -1.70 14.69
N THR A 316 31.97 -1.45 14.27
CA THR A 316 32.74 -2.32 13.38
C THR A 316 34.14 -2.54 13.92
N ILE A 317 34.67 -3.76 13.79
CA ILE A 317 36.03 -4.10 14.25
C ILE A 317 36.94 -4.42 13.06
N ASP A 318 38.15 -3.84 13.06
CA ASP A 318 39.22 -4.26 12.15
C ASP A 318 39.66 -5.68 12.53
N LYS A 319 39.42 -6.64 11.63
CA LYS A 319 39.68 -8.07 11.85
C LYS A 319 41.15 -8.39 12.14
N GLU A 320 42.10 -7.57 11.68
CA GLU A 320 43.54 -7.80 11.86
C GLU A 320 44.10 -6.99 13.04
N ARG A 321 43.62 -5.77 13.24
CA ARG A 321 44.17 -4.82 14.21
C ARG A 321 43.42 -4.76 15.55
N GLY A 322 42.23 -5.36 15.64
CA GLY A 322 41.40 -5.28 16.85
C GLY A 322 40.94 -3.86 17.18
N GLN A 323 40.81 -3.00 16.17
CA GLN A 323 40.35 -1.62 16.32
C GLN A 323 38.84 -1.55 16.16
N LEU A 324 38.13 -1.36 17.27
CA LEU A 324 36.67 -1.20 17.30
C LEU A 324 36.29 0.27 17.09
N ARG A 325 35.54 0.57 16.04
CA ARG A 325 34.84 1.85 15.86
C ARG A 325 33.44 1.74 16.43
N VAL A 326 33.09 2.61 17.37
CA VAL A 326 31.77 2.61 18.03
C VAL A 326 30.84 3.59 17.32
N THR A 327 29.66 3.12 16.92
CA THR A 327 28.56 3.98 16.43
C THR A 327 27.42 4.09 17.44
N LYS A 328 27.20 3.05 18.27
CA LYS A 328 26.27 3.04 19.40
C LYS A 328 26.94 2.49 20.66
N ALA A 329 26.93 3.26 21.74
CA ALA A 329 27.35 2.85 23.08
C ALA A 329 26.50 1.68 23.60
N GLY A 330 27.11 0.82 24.42
CA GLY A 330 26.55 -0.46 24.85
C GLY A 330 27.63 -1.54 24.99
N VAL A 331 27.19 -2.79 25.15
CA VAL A 331 28.05 -3.96 25.36
C VAL A 331 28.44 -4.61 24.04
N PHE A 332 29.74 -4.87 23.87
CA PHE A 332 30.34 -5.55 22.72
C PHE A 332 30.96 -6.88 23.17
N LYS A 333 30.57 -7.97 22.52
CA LYS A 333 31.20 -9.29 22.69
C LYS A 333 32.15 -9.53 21.53
N ILE A 334 33.45 -9.59 21.83
CA ILE A 334 34.52 -9.65 20.83
C ILE A 334 35.22 -11.00 20.95
N LYS A 335 35.15 -11.78 19.88
CA LYS A 335 35.86 -13.06 19.74
C LYS A 335 37.26 -12.80 19.19
N VAL A 336 38.25 -13.41 19.82
CA VAL A 336 39.67 -13.28 19.48
C VAL A 336 40.24 -14.67 19.27
N ASN A 337 40.89 -14.89 18.13
CA ASN A 337 41.46 -16.19 17.77
C ASN A 337 42.79 -16.02 17.02
N THR A 338 43.55 -17.09 16.81
CA THR A 338 44.69 -17.12 15.90
C THR A 338 44.27 -17.57 14.50
N GLN A 339 44.83 -16.95 13.47
CA GLN A 339 44.66 -17.35 12.07
C GLN A 339 45.50 -18.59 11.75
N ALA A 340 45.07 -19.38 10.77
CA ALA A 340 45.96 -20.37 10.15
C ALA A 340 47.10 -19.66 9.39
N SER A 341 48.25 -20.33 9.29
CA SER A 341 49.42 -19.84 8.54
C SER A 341 50.06 -20.97 7.71
N GLY A 342 51.23 -20.71 7.13
CA GLY A 342 52.03 -21.75 6.47
C GLY A 342 52.42 -22.90 7.39
N PHE A 343 52.64 -22.63 8.68
CA PHE A 343 53.11 -23.60 9.67
C PHE A 343 52.07 -23.99 10.72
N TYR A 344 51.13 -23.11 11.04
CA TYR A 344 50.16 -23.30 12.14
C TYR A 344 48.74 -23.47 11.64
N LYS A 345 47.99 -24.35 12.30
CA LYS A 345 46.52 -24.42 12.19
C LYS A 345 45.90 -23.16 12.80
N ALA A 346 44.63 -22.88 12.46
CA ALA A 346 43.88 -21.85 13.18
C ALA A 346 43.63 -22.30 14.63
N GLY A 347 43.50 -21.35 15.56
CA GLY A 347 43.21 -21.68 16.95
C GLY A 347 41.85 -22.35 17.11
N GLU A 348 41.82 -23.48 17.82
CA GLU A 348 40.59 -24.25 18.08
C GLU A 348 39.80 -23.69 19.29
N HIS A 349 40.45 -22.87 20.12
CA HIS A 349 39.90 -22.30 21.35
C HIS A 349 39.98 -20.76 21.33
N PRO A 350 38.96 -20.07 20.77
CA PRO A 350 38.92 -18.62 20.77
C PRO A 350 38.64 -18.07 22.18
N VAL A 351 39.21 -16.90 22.49
CA VAL A 351 38.92 -16.15 23.72
C VAL A 351 37.85 -15.10 23.43
N TYR A 352 37.00 -14.81 24.42
CA TYR A 352 35.97 -13.78 24.31
C TYR A 352 36.26 -12.62 25.28
N ILE A 353 36.18 -11.39 24.77
CA ILE A 353 36.30 -10.15 25.53
C ILE A 353 34.91 -9.50 25.58
N MET A 354 34.51 -9.05 26.77
CA MET A 354 33.32 -8.24 26.99
C MET A 354 33.76 -6.78 27.19
N LEU A 355 33.32 -5.89 26.30
CA LEU A 355 33.62 -4.47 26.34
C LEU A 355 32.34 -3.64 26.51
N THR A 356 32.20 -2.97 27.64
CA THR A 356 31.09 -2.06 27.91
C THR A 356 31.49 -0.63 27.55
N VAL A 357 30.84 -0.05 26.55
CA VAL A 357 30.98 1.39 26.24
C VAL A 357 29.86 2.16 26.93
N ASN A 358 30.21 2.93 27.95
CA ASN A 358 29.25 3.73 28.71
C ASN A 358 28.75 4.91 27.86
N LYS A 359 27.48 5.30 28.02
CA LYS A 359 26.97 6.54 27.44
C LYS A 359 27.67 7.74 28.06
N ALA A 360 27.91 8.78 27.26
CA ALA A 360 28.46 10.04 27.76
C ALA A 360 27.36 10.90 28.41
N ALA A 361 27.75 11.76 29.37
CA ALA A 361 26.82 12.71 30.00
C ALA A 361 26.21 13.66 28.96
N PHE A 362 24.92 14.01 29.11
CA PHE A 362 24.22 14.90 28.17
C PHE A 362 24.95 16.26 28.06
N PRO A 363 25.44 16.66 26.86
CA PRO A 363 26.31 17.82 26.71
C PRO A 363 25.70 19.14 27.22
N ALA A 364 26.51 19.96 27.87
CA ALA A 364 26.07 21.25 28.43
C ALA A 364 25.69 22.28 27.34
N SER A 365 26.21 22.13 26.11
CA SER A 365 25.86 22.94 24.95
C SER A 365 24.53 22.57 24.30
N TRP A 366 23.99 21.38 24.59
CA TRP A 366 22.72 20.92 24.04
C TRP A 366 21.55 21.50 24.83
N ASN A 367 20.63 22.15 24.13
CA ASN A 367 19.47 22.79 24.74
C ASN A 367 18.18 22.52 23.96
N LEU A 368 17.07 22.40 24.67
CA LEU A 368 15.73 22.30 24.12
C LEU A 368 14.83 23.33 24.79
N ILE A 369 14.26 24.23 24.00
CA ILE A 369 13.20 25.14 24.45
C ILE A 369 11.87 24.42 24.21
N VAL A 370 11.06 24.28 25.26
CA VAL A 370 9.71 23.70 25.19
C VAL A 370 8.71 24.82 25.44
N THR A 371 7.95 25.18 24.41
CA THR A 371 6.93 26.24 24.47
C THR A 371 5.56 25.59 24.51
N ALA A 372 4.94 25.54 25.70
CA ALA A 372 3.56 25.05 25.84
C ALA A 372 2.59 25.92 25.03
N THR A 373 1.62 25.28 24.39
CA THR A 373 0.71 25.96 23.48
C THR A 373 -0.39 26.72 24.22
N SER A 374 -0.70 27.91 23.72
CA SER A 374 -1.86 28.69 24.14
C SER A 374 -2.67 29.11 22.91
N GLY A 375 -3.99 29.19 23.07
CA GLY A 375 -4.92 29.50 21.99
C GLY A 375 -6.36 29.55 22.49
N ILE A 376 -7.30 29.68 21.55
CA ILE A 376 -8.74 29.56 21.78
C ILE A 376 -9.16 28.20 21.21
N TYR A 377 -10.04 27.47 21.88
CA TYR A 377 -10.58 26.18 21.43
C TYR A 377 -10.87 26.19 19.91
N ASN A 378 -10.38 25.17 19.20
CA ASN A 378 -10.34 25.14 17.73
C ASN A 378 -11.07 23.92 17.14
N GLY A 379 -12.13 23.47 17.81
CA GLY A 379 -12.91 22.30 17.41
C GLY A 379 -12.16 20.99 17.67
N SER A 380 -12.55 19.94 16.93
CA SER A 380 -11.98 18.59 17.00
C SER A 380 -10.47 18.51 16.68
N LYS A 381 -9.92 19.54 16.02
CA LYS A 381 -8.54 19.63 15.52
C LYS A 381 -7.48 19.56 16.63
N GLY A 382 -7.76 20.25 17.74
CA GLY A 382 -6.85 20.46 18.86
C GLY A 382 -5.56 21.20 18.52
N TYR A 383 -4.69 21.32 19.52
CA TYR A 383 -3.34 21.87 19.41
C TYR A 383 -2.30 20.87 19.91
N PRO A 384 -1.15 20.68 19.25
CA PRO A 384 0.00 20.01 19.88
C PRO A 384 0.34 20.70 21.20
N ALA A 385 0.56 19.94 22.27
CA ALA A 385 0.71 20.49 23.62
C ALA A 385 1.89 21.45 23.76
N ALA A 386 2.97 21.23 23.01
CA ALA A 386 4.07 22.19 22.88
C ALA A 386 4.68 22.22 21.48
N ALA A 387 5.24 23.38 21.13
CA ALA A 387 6.28 23.48 20.12
C ALA A 387 7.66 23.34 20.78
N ILE A 388 8.58 22.63 20.12
CA ILE A 388 9.97 22.46 20.59
C ILE A 388 10.95 23.15 19.65
N SER A 389 12.01 23.72 20.21
CA SER A 389 13.14 24.28 19.46
C SER A 389 14.45 23.76 20.03
N ALA A 390 15.12 22.92 19.25
CA ALA A 390 16.37 22.25 19.63
C ALA A 390 17.59 23.07 19.16
N SER A 391 18.61 23.16 20.01
CA SER A 391 19.88 23.84 19.71
C SER A 391 21.05 22.91 20.06
N SER A 392 21.93 22.70 19.08
CA SER A 392 23.08 21.78 19.12
C SER A 392 22.77 20.29 19.37
N ILE A 393 21.51 19.92 19.64
CA ILE A 393 21.06 18.53 19.72
C ILE A 393 21.09 17.90 18.31
N PRO A 394 21.60 16.66 18.14
CA PRO A 394 21.60 15.94 16.87
C PRO A 394 20.20 15.75 16.26
N SER A 395 20.12 15.70 14.92
CA SER A 395 18.87 15.56 14.18
C SER A 395 18.19 14.20 14.32
N ASP A 396 18.93 13.17 14.74
CA ASP A 396 18.47 11.81 15.03
C ASP A 396 18.01 11.62 16.49
N ALA A 397 18.08 12.69 17.31
CA ALA A 397 17.55 12.67 18.67
C ALA A 397 16.04 12.42 18.68
N LYS A 398 15.58 11.57 19.60
CA LYS A 398 14.17 11.27 19.80
C LYS A 398 13.63 12.11 20.95
N TYR A 399 12.37 12.51 20.81
CA TYR A 399 11.65 13.35 21.76
C TYR A 399 10.44 12.59 22.26
N GLU A 400 10.36 12.38 23.58
CA GLU A 400 9.21 11.75 24.22
C GLU A 400 8.53 12.73 25.17
N TYR A 401 7.21 12.65 25.29
CA TYR A 401 6.38 13.67 25.92
C TYR A 401 5.60 13.12 27.11
N GLN A 402 5.49 13.92 28.16
CA GLN A 402 4.53 13.75 29.25
C GLN A 402 3.87 15.08 29.60
N LEU A 403 2.61 15.00 30.03
CA LEU A 403 1.85 16.14 30.54
C LEU A 403 1.55 15.94 32.02
N LYS A 404 1.72 16.98 32.83
CA LYS A 404 1.43 16.98 34.27
C LYS A 404 0.88 18.34 34.69
N SER A 405 0.07 18.36 35.76
CA SER A 405 -0.45 19.62 36.33
C SER A 405 0.60 20.42 37.11
N THR A 406 1.76 19.83 37.44
CA THR A 406 2.88 20.51 38.10
C THR A 406 4.16 20.44 37.25
N ASN A 407 5.12 21.33 37.52
CA ASN A 407 6.44 21.33 36.88
C ASN A 407 7.47 20.46 37.61
N ARG A 408 7.05 19.59 38.55
CA ARG A 408 7.94 18.71 39.31
C ARG A 408 8.31 17.47 38.50
N LYS A 409 9.60 17.13 38.50
CA LYS A 409 10.11 15.93 37.81
C LYS A 409 9.72 14.62 38.50
N ASP A 410 9.43 14.67 39.80
CA ASP A 410 9.05 13.50 40.59
C ASP A 410 7.65 12.96 40.25
N ASP A 411 6.81 13.76 39.57
CA ASP A 411 5.49 13.37 39.10
C ASP A 411 5.53 12.52 37.79
N LEU A 412 6.70 12.40 37.17
CA LEU A 412 6.92 11.68 35.91
C LEU A 412 7.01 10.17 36.14
N GLN A 413 6.41 9.39 35.25
CA GLN A 413 6.39 7.92 35.37
C GLN A 413 6.95 7.29 34.11
N GLU A 414 7.88 6.34 34.25
CA GLU A 414 8.62 5.79 33.10
C GLU A 414 7.71 5.16 32.04
N ALA A 415 6.63 4.50 32.46
CA ALA A 415 5.65 3.87 31.55
C ALA A 415 4.69 4.87 30.86
N GLN A 416 4.77 6.18 31.14
CA GLN A 416 3.83 7.19 30.62
C GLN A 416 4.40 8.08 29.51
N TRP A 417 5.66 7.88 29.10
CA TRP A 417 6.27 8.62 27.99
C TRP A 417 5.61 8.27 26.65
N LYS A 418 5.20 9.29 25.89
CA LYS A 418 4.62 9.15 24.55
C LYS A 418 5.63 9.58 23.49
N SER A 419 5.80 8.81 22.42
CA SER A 419 6.71 9.15 21.31
C SER A 419 6.26 10.34 20.47
N GLU A 420 4.99 10.72 20.56
CA GLU A 420 4.39 11.84 19.84
C GLU A 420 3.95 12.94 20.81
N CYS A 421 4.03 14.20 20.36
CA CYS A 421 3.52 15.34 21.13
C CYS A 421 1.99 15.22 21.26
N PRO A 422 1.44 15.06 22.49
CA PRO A 422 0.00 14.91 22.66
C PRO A 422 -0.74 16.16 22.16
N LYS A 423 -1.98 15.98 21.71
CA LYS A 423 -2.86 17.12 21.45
C LYS A 423 -3.68 17.47 22.68
N ILE A 424 -3.83 18.76 22.93
CA ILE A 424 -4.87 19.33 23.80
C ILE A 424 -6.03 19.67 22.87
N VAL A 425 -7.16 18.96 23.01
CA VAL A 425 -8.36 19.20 22.21
C VAL A 425 -9.34 20.05 23.00
N ASN A 426 -9.57 19.69 24.26
CA ASN A 426 -10.58 20.33 25.11
C ASN A 426 -9.96 21.37 26.06
N VAL A 427 -10.74 22.39 26.44
CA VAL A 427 -10.36 23.38 27.46
C VAL A 427 -9.99 22.70 28.79
N ALA A 428 -10.74 21.65 29.16
CA ALA A 428 -10.50 20.87 30.38
C ALA A 428 -9.23 19.99 30.36
N GLU A 429 -8.57 19.82 29.21
CA GLU A 429 -7.29 19.13 29.08
C GLU A 429 -6.09 20.09 29.19
N SER A 430 -6.38 21.40 29.29
CA SER A 430 -5.37 22.44 29.41
C SER A 430 -4.80 22.56 30.83
N GLU A 431 -4.05 23.63 31.11
CA GLU A 431 -3.37 23.85 32.39
C GLU A 431 -2.32 22.77 32.73
N GLN A 432 -1.66 22.20 31.71
CA GLN A 432 -0.63 21.16 31.88
C GLN A 432 0.75 21.65 31.46
N PHE A 433 1.76 21.40 32.29
CA PHE A 433 3.16 21.52 31.90
C PHE A 433 3.54 20.40 30.95
N VAL A 434 4.32 20.73 29.92
CA VAL A 434 4.80 19.77 28.93
C VAL A 434 6.25 19.43 29.22
N PHE A 435 6.48 18.16 29.54
CA PHE A 435 7.80 17.60 29.71
C PHE A 435 8.24 16.91 28.42
N VAL A 436 9.48 17.16 28.02
CA VAL A 436 10.08 16.53 26.85
C VAL A 436 11.38 15.85 27.28
N ARG A 437 11.43 14.53 27.19
CA ARG A 437 12.65 13.75 27.33
C ARG A 437 13.34 13.67 25.98
N VAL A 438 14.60 14.12 25.95
CA VAL A 438 15.48 13.96 24.79
C VAL A 438 16.31 12.71 25.01
N THR A 439 16.21 11.75 24.10
CA THR A 439 17.04 10.54 24.08
C THR A 439 17.92 10.54 22.82
N VAL A 440 19.20 10.25 23.01
CA VAL A 440 20.19 10.07 21.93
C VAL A 440 20.95 8.78 22.23
N ASP A 441 21.37 8.06 21.19
CA ASP A 441 21.89 6.70 21.36
C ASP A 441 23.15 6.65 22.24
N ASN A 442 24.08 7.59 22.07
CA ASN A 442 25.39 7.62 22.74
C ASN A 442 25.46 8.45 24.03
N TYR A 443 24.37 9.12 24.40
CA TYR A 443 24.36 10.06 25.53
C TYR A 443 23.23 9.74 26.51
N GLU A 444 23.44 10.04 27.78
CA GLU A 444 22.39 9.98 28.81
C GLU A 444 21.20 10.86 28.42
N SER A 445 19.98 10.45 28.74
CA SER A 445 18.78 11.23 28.41
C SER A 445 18.62 12.45 29.32
N LYS A 446 18.01 13.53 28.82
CA LYS A 446 17.70 14.73 29.62
C LYS A 446 16.25 15.17 29.45
N VAL A 447 15.60 15.49 30.57
CA VAL A 447 14.21 15.98 30.60
C VAL A 447 14.18 17.50 30.74
N PHE A 448 13.50 18.14 29.79
CA PHE A 448 13.15 19.56 29.75
C PHE A 448 11.66 19.73 30.10
N CYS A 449 11.28 20.91 30.58
CA CYS A 449 9.90 21.25 30.94
C CYS A 449 9.55 22.60 30.31
N SER A 450 8.28 22.79 29.92
CA SER A 450 7.78 24.08 29.49
C SER A 450 7.83 25.11 30.62
N GLY A 451 8.09 26.38 30.28
CA GLY A 451 8.11 27.47 31.25
C GLY A 451 6.72 27.84 31.78
N ASN A 452 5.70 27.66 30.95
CA ASN A 452 4.29 27.87 31.25
C ASN A 452 3.50 26.56 31.08
N GLN A 453 2.28 26.50 31.62
CA GLN A 453 1.29 25.48 31.28
C GLN A 453 0.68 25.73 29.89
N THR A 454 0.07 24.70 29.31
CA THR A 454 -0.87 24.85 28.19
C THR A 454 -2.04 25.75 28.61
N ASN A 455 -2.53 26.60 27.71
CA ASN A 455 -3.62 27.53 28.00
C ASN A 455 -4.56 27.69 26.79
N ILE A 456 -5.50 26.75 26.67
CA ILE A 456 -6.58 26.74 25.68
C ILE A 456 -7.83 27.32 26.34
N THR A 457 -8.26 28.49 25.90
CA THR A 457 -9.45 29.17 26.43
C THR A 457 -10.72 28.82 25.65
N GLN A 458 -11.88 29.06 26.26
CA GLN A 458 -13.18 28.80 25.63
C GLN A 458 -13.38 29.61 24.34
N ARG A 459 -14.00 29.00 23.33
CA ARG A 459 -14.52 29.71 22.15
C ARG A 459 -15.87 30.35 22.46
N ARG A 460 -16.28 31.36 21.69
CA ARG A 460 -17.63 31.91 21.77
C ARG A 460 -18.66 30.93 21.21
N PHE A 461 -19.70 30.59 21.98
CA PHE A 461 -20.82 29.81 21.42
C PHE A 461 -21.57 30.59 20.33
N ALA A 462 -21.45 31.93 20.33
CA ALA A 462 -21.83 32.79 19.21
C ALA A 462 -21.19 32.40 17.86
N ASP A 463 -20.03 31.72 17.85
CA ASP A 463 -19.31 31.28 16.64
C ASP A 463 -19.83 29.94 16.08
N THR A 464 -20.89 29.36 16.65
CA THR A 464 -21.59 28.17 16.12
C THR A 464 -22.75 28.55 15.20
N LYS A 465 -23.24 27.60 14.41
CA LYS A 465 -24.50 27.67 13.67
C LYS A 465 -25.44 26.59 14.19
N VAL A 466 -26.68 26.98 14.49
CA VAL A 466 -27.76 26.06 14.87
C VAL A 466 -28.79 26.03 13.75
N THR A 467 -29.16 24.84 13.29
CA THR A 467 -30.24 24.61 12.32
C THR A 467 -31.17 23.51 12.84
N LEU A 468 -32.37 23.47 12.28
CA LEU A 468 -33.36 22.43 12.57
C LEU A 468 -33.62 21.59 11.33
N GLU A 469 -33.88 20.30 11.49
CA GLU A 469 -34.31 19.46 10.36
C GLU A 469 -35.57 18.68 10.74
N PRO A 470 -36.72 18.95 10.08
CA PRO A 470 -37.01 20.08 9.17
C PRO A 470 -37.19 21.44 9.90
N GLU A 471 -36.79 22.55 9.27
CA GLU A 471 -37.07 23.93 9.76
C GLU A 471 -38.54 24.34 9.56
N LYS A 472 -39.25 23.72 8.62
CA LYS A 472 -40.62 24.06 8.23
C LYS A 472 -41.44 22.80 7.95
N VAL A 473 -42.64 22.72 8.53
CA VAL A 473 -43.57 21.59 8.39
C VAL A 473 -45.00 22.10 8.29
N ILE A 474 -45.91 21.31 7.73
CA ILE A 474 -47.35 21.63 7.72
C ILE A 474 -48.02 20.95 8.93
N TYR A 475 -49.00 21.61 9.53
CA TYR A 475 -49.84 21.05 10.59
C TYR A 475 -50.55 19.76 10.13
N ASN A 476 -50.47 18.72 10.96
CA ASN A 476 -51.08 17.41 10.73
C ASN A 476 -51.69 16.78 11.99
N GLY A 477 -51.93 17.56 13.05
CA GLY A 477 -52.45 17.07 14.33
C GLY A 477 -51.43 16.39 15.26
N GLN A 478 -50.15 16.26 14.88
CA GLN A 478 -49.10 15.63 15.69
C GLN A 478 -48.06 16.63 16.18
N SER A 479 -47.48 16.38 17.37
CA SER A 479 -46.32 17.13 17.87
C SER A 479 -45.09 16.94 16.96
N ARG A 480 -44.24 17.96 16.90
CA ARG A 480 -43.06 18.05 16.04
C ARG A 480 -41.79 18.21 16.86
N ASP A 481 -40.93 17.20 16.81
CA ASP A 481 -39.59 17.22 17.40
C ASP A 481 -38.55 17.21 16.25
N PRO A 482 -38.15 18.39 15.71
CA PRO A 482 -37.12 18.47 14.68
C PRO A 482 -35.74 18.11 15.25
N GLU A 483 -34.88 17.55 14.42
CA GLU A 483 -33.49 17.32 14.78
C GLU A 483 -32.77 18.66 14.94
N ILE A 484 -32.04 18.84 16.05
CA ILE A 484 -31.27 20.06 16.30
C ILE A 484 -29.81 19.81 15.97
N LYS A 485 -29.33 20.43 14.89
CA LYS A 485 -27.94 20.33 14.46
C LYS A 485 -27.19 21.59 14.88
N VAL A 486 -26.11 21.40 15.63
CA VAL A 486 -25.19 22.47 16.05
C VAL A 486 -23.84 22.16 15.39
N VAL A 487 -23.37 23.09 14.56
CA VAL A 487 -22.09 22.97 13.86
C VAL A 487 -21.21 24.18 14.11
N GLU A 488 -19.90 23.98 14.02
CA GLU A 488 -18.89 25.03 14.02
C GLU A 488 -19.15 25.99 12.83
N ASN A 489 -19.02 27.30 13.04
CA ASN A 489 -19.29 28.33 12.03
C ASN A 489 -18.19 29.42 12.02
N TRP A 490 -16.94 28.97 12.01
CA TRP A 490 -15.74 29.79 11.91
C TRP A 490 -14.68 29.09 11.03
N GLN A 491 -13.70 29.85 10.52
CA GLN A 491 -12.94 29.51 9.31
C GLN A 491 -12.27 28.13 9.27
N GLU A 492 -11.71 27.60 10.36
CA GLU A 492 -10.89 26.37 10.30
C GLU A 492 -11.67 25.07 10.57
N ALA A 493 -12.92 25.15 11.02
CA ALA A 493 -13.75 23.98 11.38
C ALA A 493 -15.20 24.06 10.85
N SER A 494 -15.51 25.04 9.99
CA SER A 494 -16.88 25.33 9.52
C SER A 494 -17.61 24.09 8.98
N GLY A 495 -18.68 23.66 9.68
CA GLY A 495 -19.48 22.50 9.35
C GLY A 495 -19.25 21.26 10.23
N ASP A 496 -18.17 21.23 11.03
CA ASP A 496 -17.94 20.17 12.02
C ASP A 496 -19.06 20.17 13.08
N VAL A 497 -19.51 18.98 13.48
CA VAL A 497 -20.56 18.83 14.50
C VAL A 497 -20.00 19.17 15.88
N VAL A 498 -20.70 20.06 16.59
CA VAL A 498 -20.37 20.38 17.99
C VAL A 498 -20.84 19.25 18.90
N ASP A 499 -19.97 18.80 19.82
CA ASP A 499 -20.32 17.76 20.80
C ASP A 499 -21.59 18.15 21.57
N ARG A 500 -22.53 17.21 21.69
CA ARG A 500 -23.78 17.40 22.45
C ARG A 500 -23.52 17.73 23.92
N ALA A 501 -22.36 17.40 24.46
CA ALA A 501 -21.99 17.74 25.83
C ALA A 501 -21.47 19.18 25.98
N ASP A 502 -21.17 19.88 24.89
CA ASP A 502 -20.68 21.28 24.87
C ASP A 502 -21.81 22.32 24.77
N TYR A 503 -23.06 21.88 24.71
CA TYR A 503 -24.23 22.75 24.81
C TYR A 503 -25.40 22.09 25.55
N ILE A 504 -26.32 22.90 26.07
CA ILE A 504 -27.61 22.43 26.57
C ILE A 504 -28.75 23.05 25.76
N ILE A 505 -29.82 22.29 25.57
CA ILE A 505 -31.13 22.84 25.16
C ILE A 505 -31.78 23.31 26.45
N GLN A 506 -32.05 24.62 26.58
CA GLN A 506 -32.67 25.17 27.78
C GLN A 506 -34.18 24.98 27.77
N TYR A 507 -34.84 25.45 26.71
CA TYR A 507 -36.29 25.40 26.53
C TYR A 507 -36.68 25.73 25.08
N TRP A 508 -37.94 25.47 24.75
CA TRP A 508 -38.60 25.97 23.55
C TRP A 508 -39.60 27.08 23.94
N THR A 509 -39.80 28.06 23.07
CA THR A 509 -40.89 29.03 23.17
C THR A 509 -41.80 28.98 21.95
N TYR A 510 -43.07 29.31 22.14
CA TYR A 510 -44.06 29.50 21.07
C TYR A 510 -44.52 30.96 21.02
N TRP A 511 -44.58 31.53 19.82
CA TRP A 511 -45.03 32.90 19.59
C TRP A 511 -46.56 32.98 19.57
N THR A 512 -47.14 33.73 20.51
CA THR A 512 -48.60 33.87 20.68
C THR A 512 -49.22 34.98 19.84
N GLY A 513 -48.42 35.78 19.13
CA GLY A 513 -48.85 37.03 18.48
C GLY A 513 -48.52 38.28 19.30
N THR A 514 -48.33 38.16 20.62
CA THR A 514 -47.90 39.26 21.51
C THR A 514 -46.61 38.93 22.25
N ASP A 515 -46.51 37.74 22.83
CA ASP A 515 -45.36 37.29 23.64
C ASP A 515 -44.91 35.85 23.27
N ASN A 516 -43.68 35.52 23.65
CA ASN A 516 -43.15 34.15 23.60
C ASN A 516 -43.40 33.42 24.93
N MET A 517 -44.20 32.35 24.91
CA MET A 517 -44.41 31.49 26.08
C MET A 517 -43.54 30.24 26.00
N ILE A 518 -42.98 29.78 27.12
CA ILE A 518 -42.23 28.50 27.18
C ILE A 518 -43.20 27.34 26.97
N VAL A 519 -42.82 26.38 26.11
CA VAL A 519 -43.63 25.21 25.76
C VAL A 519 -42.81 23.92 25.81
N THR A 520 -43.50 22.81 26.08
CA THR A 520 -42.95 21.44 26.03
C THR A 520 -43.31 20.74 24.71
N GLU A 521 -44.54 20.93 24.23
CA GLU A 521 -45.07 20.36 22.98
C GLU A 521 -45.01 21.39 21.83
N ARG A 522 -44.88 20.88 20.59
CA ARG A 522 -44.75 21.68 19.36
C ARG A 522 -45.76 21.19 18.32
N LYS A 523 -47.04 21.45 18.56
CA LYS A 523 -48.17 20.86 17.83
C LYS A 523 -48.97 21.87 17.00
N ASP A 524 -49.32 23.01 17.58
CA ASP A 524 -50.12 24.05 16.92
C ASP A 524 -49.35 24.76 15.79
N ALA A 525 -50.08 25.30 14.80
CA ALA A 525 -49.51 26.09 13.72
C ALA A 525 -48.97 27.43 14.23
N GLY A 526 -47.77 27.82 13.81
CA GLY A 526 -47.08 29.03 14.27
C GLY A 526 -45.57 28.87 14.37
N THR A 527 -44.93 29.79 15.10
CA THR A 527 -43.47 29.90 15.18
C THR A 527 -42.97 29.44 16.55
N TYR A 528 -42.06 28.47 16.55
CA TYR A 528 -41.39 27.97 17.75
C TYR A 528 -39.89 28.29 17.69
N THR A 529 -39.33 28.77 18.79
CA THR A 529 -37.90 29.06 18.91
C THR A 529 -37.29 28.13 19.95
N VAL A 530 -36.20 27.44 19.61
CA VAL A 530 -35.39 26.71 20.59
C VAL A 530 -34.30 27.61 21.13
N HIS A 531 -34.05 27.56 22.44
CA HIS A 531 -32.95 28.27 23.10
C HIS A 531 -31.89 27.27 23.55
N LEU A 532 -30.66 27.45 23.05
CA LEU A 532 -29.48 26.66 23.38
C LEU A 532 -28.47 27.53 24.14
N LEU A 533 -27.66 26.92 24.98
CA LEU A 533 -26.62 27.59 25.77
C LEU A 533 -25.30 26.83 25.67
N GLY A 534 -24.21 27.54 25.38
CA GLY A 534 -22.86 26.96 25.32
C GLY A 534 -22.28 26.64 26.70
N GLN A 535 -21.43 25.61 26.78
CA GLN A 535 -20.72 25.22 27.99
C GLN A 535 -19.37 24.54 27.65
N ARG A 536 -18.60 24.17 28.69
CA ARG A 536 -17.32 23.44 28.60
C ARG A 536 -16.29 24.11 27.69
N ASN A 537 -16.20 23.69 26.42
CA ASN A 537 -15.30 24.27 25.43
C ASN A 537 -15.76 25.64 24.92
N TYR A 538 -17.03 26.00 25.15
CA TYR A 538 -17.59 27.28 24.75
C TYR A 538 -18.02 28.13 25.96
N THR A 539 -18.02 29.44 25.75
CA THR A 539 -18.56 30.42 26.69
C THR A 539 -20.08 30.28 26.83
N ASN A 540 -20.57 30.72 27.99
CA ASN A 540 -21.97 30.68 28.37
C ASN A 540 -22.80 31.78 27.65
N GLU A 541 -22.98 31.61 26.34
CA GLU A 541 -23.78 32.48 25.47
C GLU A 541 -24.97 31.70 24.89
N SER A 542 -26.07 32.37 24.59
CA SER A 542 -27.27 31.73 24.03
C SER A 542 -27.30 31.75 22.49
N LYS A 543 -27.73 30.63 21.89
CA LYS A 543 -28.09 30.54 20.46
C LYS A 543 -29.56 30.15 20.30
N GLN A 544 -30.12 30.44 19.13
CA GLN A 544 -31.51 30.17 18.80
C GLN A 544 -31.65 29.62 17.38
N ALA A 545 -32.68 28.80 17.16
CA ALA A 545 -33.14 28.37 15.83
C ALA A 545 -34.67 28.28 15.83
N ILE A 546 -35.29 28.39 14.66
CA ILE A 546 -36.74 28.57 14.50
C ILE A 546 -37.35 27.41 13.73
N LEU A 547 -38.39 26.80 14.30
CA LEU A 547 -39.30 25.86 13.63
C LEU A 547 -40.58 26.62 13.26
N THR A 548 -41.00 26.53 11.99
CA THR A 548 -42.30 27.05 11.54
C THR A 548 -43.26 25.90 11.24
N ILE A 549 -44.43 25.92 11.88
CA ILE A 549 -45.54 25.01 11.57
C ILE A 549 -46.57 25.78 10.73
N ASP A 550 -46.56 25.52 9.42
CA ASP A 550 -47.58 25.86 8.43
C ASP A 550 -49.00 25.54 8.90
N LYS A 551 -49.97 26.45 8.76
CA LYS A 551 -51.39 26.09 8.80
C LYS A 551 -51.70 25.09 7.69
N CYS A 552 -52.60 24.15 7.99
CA CYS A 552 -53.09 23.21 6.98
C CYS A 552 -54.14 23.91 6.10
N LYS A 553 -53.87 23.98 4.80
CA LYS A 553 -54.77 24.56 3.80
C LYS A 553 -55.93 23.62 3.49
N LEU A 554 -57.15 24.14 3.59
CA LEU A 554 -58.39 23.42 3.33
C LEU A 554 -59.12 24.02 2.13
N ASN A 555 -59.53 23.15 1.22
CA ASN A 555 -60.52 23.42 0.18
C ASN A 555 -61.91 23.00 0.70
N ALA A 556 -62.96 23.61 0.16
CA ALA A 556 -64.35 23.29 0.46
C ALA A 556 -65.05 22.68 -0.76
N ARG A 557 -65.96 21.72 -0.54
CA ARG A 557 -66.85 21.18 -1.57
C ARG A 557 -68.25 20.94 -1.04
N ILE A 558 -69.26 21.12 -1.89
CA ILE A 558 -70.66 20.85 -1.56
C ILE A 558 -70.94 19.35 -1.78
N THR A 559 -71.60 18.71 -0.82
CA THR A 559 -71.98 17.29 -0.85
C THR A 559 -73.41 17.14 -0.35
N GLY A 560 -74.12 16.08 -0.76
CA GLY A 560 -75.47 15.79 -0.28
C GLY A 560 -76.12 14.62 -1.03
N HIS A 561 -77.44 14.47 -0.92
CA HIS A 561 -78.19 13.38 -1.56
C HIS A 561 -78.61 13.68 -3.00
N SER A 562 -79.01 14.92 -3.29
CA SER A 562 -79.40 15.36 -4.63
C SER A 562 -79.10 16.84 -4.83
N PHE A 563 -78.44 17.18 -5.93
CA PHE A 563 -78.28 18.58 -6.37
C PHE A 563 -79.48 19.07 -7.21
N ASP A 564 -80.47 18.21 -7.45
CA ASP A 564 -81.68 18.54 -8.19
C ASP A 564 -82.88 18.73 -7.26
N LYS A 565 -83.75 19.69 -7.58
CA LYS A 565 -85.06 19.89 -6.92
C LYS A 565 -86.16 20.17 -7.94
N VAL A 566 -87.42 19.87 -7.58
CA VAL A 566 -88.59 20.32 -8.35
C VAL A 566 -88.86 21.80 -8.07
N TYR A 567 -89.23 22.60 -9.07
CA TYR A 567 -89.52 24.02 -8.92
C TYR A 567 -90.51 24.34 -7.78
N ASP A 568 -90.11 25.29 -6.92
CA ASP A 568 -90.91 25.89 -5.83
C ASP A 568 -90.93 27.42 -5.90
N GLY A 569 -90.23 28.04 -6.86
CA GLY A 569 -90.10 29.50 -6.93
C GLY A 569 -89.21 30.09 -5.83
N THR A 570 -88.30 29.33 -5.23
CA THR A 570 -87.27 29.85 -4.32
C THR A 570 -85.86 29.44 -4.75
N THR A 571 -84.85 30.18 -4.31
CA THR A 571 -83.43 29.81 -4.40
C THR A 571 -83.00 28.79 -3.33
N ASP A 572 -83.86 28.51 -2.37
CA ASP A 572 -83.49 27.81 -1.14
C ASP A 572 -83.30 26.31 -1.37
N ILE A 573 -82.45 25.70 -0.55
CA ILE A 573 -82.21 24.25 -0.56
C ILE A 573 -83.27 23.55 0.28
N ARG A 574 -83.80 22.43 -0.21
CA ARG A 574 -84.76 21.61 0.54
C ARG A 574 -84.06 20.64 1.48
N GLU A 575 -84.71 20.32 2.60
CA GLU A 575 -84.24 19.31 3.56
C GLU A 575 -83.94 17.96 2.89
N GLU A 576 -84.77 17.55 1.93
CA GLU A 576 -84.62 16.34 1.11
C GLU A 576 -83.27 16.23 0.38
N GLN A 577 -82.66 17.37 0.02
CA GLN A 577 -81.39 17.41 -0.68
C GLN A 577 -80.20 17.14 0.24
N ASN A 578 -80.35 17.44 1.54
CA ASN A 578 -79.36 17.25 2.60
C ASN A 578 -77.96 17.76 2.20
N LEU A 579 -77.89 19.00 1.69
CA LEU A 579 -76.64 19.60 1.25
C LEU A 579 -75.81 20.10 2.43
N SER A 580 -74.50 19.85 2.40
CA SER A 580 -73.53 20.27 3.40
C SER A 580 -72.19 20.61 2.74
N VAL A 581 -71.30 21.30 3.47
CA VAL A 581 -69.94 21.58 3.00
C VAL A 581 -68.96 20.63 3.69
N GLN A 582 -68.25 19.85 2.88
CA GLN A 582 -67.13 19.03 3.32
C GLN A 582 -65.81 19.76 3.08
N LEU A 583 -64.96 19.80 4.10
CA LEU A 583 -63.60 20.33 4.01
C LEU A 583 -62.62 19.21 3.65
N TYR A 584 -61.60 19.53 2.87
CA TYR A 584 -60.54 18.58 2.52
C TYR A 584 -59.22 19.28 2.21
N SER A 585 -58.12 18.55 2.29
CA SER A 585 -56.77 18.96 1.92
C SER A 585 -56.11 17.89 1.07
N ASP A 586 -54.87 18.14 0.61
CA ASP A 586 -54.05 17.12 -0.07
C ASP A 586 -53.75 15.89 0.81
N SER A 587 -53.82 16.02 2.14
CA SER A 587 -53.68 14.91 3.09
C SER A 587 -55.00 14.19 3.42
N GLY A 588 -56.13 14.63 2.84
CA GLY A 588 -57.45 14.05 3.02
C GLY A 588 -58.46 14.96 3.73
N THR A 589 -59.56 14.36 4.19
CA THR A 589 -60.62 15.01 4.96
C THR A 589 -60.23 15.05 6.45
N PRO A 590 -60.14 16.24 7.08
CA PRO A 590 -59.89 16.35 8.53
C PRO A 590 -61.01 15.74 9.37
N ASP A 591 -60.72 15.46 10.64
CA ASP A 591 -61.76 15.13 11.62
C ASP A 591 -62.67 16.35 11.84
N SER A 592 -63.99 16.14 11.84
CA SER A 592 -64.99 17.20 12.01
C SER A 592 -65.00 17.81 13.43
N GLN A 593 -64.39 17.13 14.42
CA GLN A 593 -64.13 17.70 15.73
C GLN A 593 -62.93 18.67 15.69
N ASP A 594 -61.86 18.34 14.96
CA ASP A 594 -60.70 19.22 14.79
C ASP A 594 -61.06 20.47 13.97
N VAL A 595 -61.72 20.29 12.83
CA VAL A 595 -62.18 21.37 11.95
C VAL A 595 -63.34 20.95 11.05
N ARG A 596 -64.37 21.80 10.99
CA ARG A 596 -65.56 21.66 10.13
C ARG A 596 -65.99 23.03 9.60
N ALA A 597 -66.81 23.03 8.55
CA ALA A 597 -67.55 24.22 8.14
C ALA A 597 -68.64 24.51 9.18
N ASP A 598 -68.84 25.79 9.53
CA ASP A 598 -69.79 26.22 10.56
C ASP A 598 -70.92 27.06 9.95
N GLN A 599 -70.67 28.34 9.66
CA GLN A 599 -71.61 29.16 8.91
C GLN A 599 -71.42 28.91 7.41
N VAL A 600 -72.52 28.55 6.73
CA VAL A 600 -72.57 28.38 5.27
C VAL A 600 -73.92 28.88 4.77
N ASN A 601 -73.91 29.83 3.84
CA ASN A 601 -75.12 30.20 3.09
C ASN A 601 -75.19 29.33 1.84
N LEU A 602 -76.11 28.36 1.80
CA LEU A 602 -76.37 27.49 0.64
C LEU A 602 -77.62 27.95 -0.10
N ALA A 603 -77.49 28.28 -1.39
CA ALA A 603 -78.61 28.63 -2.27
C ALA A 603 -78.28 28.36 -3.74
N TYR A 604 -79.30 28.17 -4.57
CA TYR A 604 -79.16 28.27 -6.03
C TYR A 604 -78.99 29.74 -6.46
N GLN A 605 -78.18 29.99 -7.50
CA GLN A 605 -78.06 31.32 -8.13
C GLN A 605 -79.37 31.83 -8.76
N SER A 606 -80.34 30.94 -9.02
CA SER A 606 -81.63 31.24 -9.63
C SER A 606 -82.73 30.38 -9.01
N ALA A 607 -83.96 30.88 -9.01
CA ALA A 607 -85.15 30.12 -8.63
C ALA A 607 -85.84 29.43 -9.82
N ASP A 608 -85.48 29.81 -11.06
CA ASP A 608 -86.11 29.32 -12.29
C ASP A 608 -85.68 27.88 -12.65
N VAL A 609 -86.40 27.26 -13.59
CA VAL A 609 -86.10 25.92 -14.10
C VAL A 609 -84.91 25.95 -15.05
N GLY A 610 -83.96 25.05 -14.81
CA GLY A 610 -82.72 24.96 -15.56
C GLY A 610 -81.57 24.42 -14.71
N GLU A 611 -80.40 24.31 -15.33
CA GLU A 611 -79.16 24.00 -14.63
C GLU A 611 -78.53 25.29 -14.08
N HIS A 612 -78.42 25.38 -12.76
CA HIS A 612 -77.90 26.55 -12.05
C HIS A 612 -76.77 26.14 -11.11
N ASN A 613 -75.91 27.08 -10.74
CA ASN A 613 -74.95 26.80 -9.67
C ASN A 613 -75.67 26.86 -8.32
N ILE A 614 -75.38 25.91 -7.45
CA ILE A 614 -75.58 26.00 -6.01
C ILE A 614 -74.30 26.58 -5.44
N GLU A 615 -74.40 27.72 -4.76
CA GLU A 615 -73.28 28.38 -4.09
C GLU A 615 -73.35 28.15 -2.58
N ALA A 616 -72.22 27.76 -2.01
CA ALA A 616 -71.93 27.82 -0.59
C ALA A 616 -71.07 29.06 -0.35
N ALA A 617 -71.65 30.12 0.19
CA ALA A 617 -70.96 31.39 0.44
C ALA A 617 -70.70 31.63 1.94
N ASN A 618 -69.69 32.46 2.24
CA ASN A 618 -69.29 32.87 3.58
C ASN A 618 -68.88 31.71 4.50
N ILE A 619 -68.21 30.69 3.95
CA ILE A 619 -67.78 29.50 4.69
C ILE A 619 -66.82 29.92 5.80
N THR A 620 -67.16 29.62 7.05
CA THR A 620 -66.30 29.81 8.22
C THR A 620 -65.90 28.47 8.84
N LEU A 621 -64.76 28.45 9.55
CA LEU A 621 -64.23 27.27 10.23
C LEU A 621 -64.55 27.28 11.72
N ALA A 622 -65.03 26.15 12.24
CA ALA A 622 -65.12 25.87 13.67
C ALA A 622 -64.59 24.46 13.99
N GLY A 623 -64.30 24.19 15.25
CA GLY A 623 -63.65 22.95 15.71
C GLY A 623 -62.56 23.23 16.73
N ASP A 624 -62.17 22.22 17.48
CA ASP A 624 -61.25 22.34 18.62
C ASP A 624 -59.87 22.85 18.19
N ASN A 625 -59.47 22.57 16.94
CA ASN A 625 -58.18 22.94 16.36
C ASN A 625 -58.29 23.86 15.13
N ALA A 626 -59.46 24.45 14.85
CA ALA A 626 -59.73 25.27 13.66
C ALA A 626 -58.70 26.42 13.42
N LYS A 627 -58.11 26.96 14.49
CA LYS A 627 -57.01 27.96 14.44
C LYS A 627 -55.80 27.50 13.60
N ASN A 628 -55.54 26.20 13.55
CA ASN A 628 -54.39 25.56 12.87
C ASN A 628 -54.64 25.32 11.37
N TYR A 629 -55.84 25.64 10.89
CA TYR A 629 -56.25 25.51 9.51
C TYR A 629 -56.51 26.88 8.87
N GLU A 630 -56.50 26.92 7.55
CA GLU A 630 -56.95 28.07 6.76
C GLU A 630 -57.71 27.61 5.52
N LEU A 631 -58.80 28.28 5.19
CA LEU A 631 -59.50 28.06 3.92
C LEU A 631 -58.70 28.70 2.77
N THR A 632 -58.56 27.97 1.67
CA THR A 632 -58.01 28.50 0.41
C THR A 632 -58.98 29.50 -0.23
N GLU A 633 -60.26 29.15 -0.22
CA GLU A 633 -61.38 29.98 -0.68
C GLU A 633 -62.53 29.89 0.34
N ASN A 634 -63.24 31.00 0.56
CA ASN A 634 -64.36 31.10 1.50
C ASN A 634 -65.73 30.77 0.85
N SER A 635 -65.70 30.18 -0.34
CA SER A 635 -66.88 29.75 -1.08
C SER A 635 -66.63 28.42 -1.81
N ALA A 636 -67.71 27.73 -2.15
CA ALA A 636 -67.69 26.58 -3.05
C ALA A 636 -68.91 26.64 -3.97
N SER A 637 -68.81 26.04 -5.16
CA SER A 637 -69.90 26.03 -6.15
C SER A 637 -70.01 24.66 -6.80
N ILE A 638 -71.24 24.19 -7.03
CA ILE A 638 -71.54 22.96 -7.77
C ILE A 638 -72.76 23.15 -8.67
N LYS A 639 -72.89 22.36 -9.73
CA LYS A 639 -74.06 22.37 -10.61
C LYS A 639 -75.21 21.55 -10.01
N GLY A 640 -76.43 22.06 -10.17
CA GLY A 640 -77.67 21.39 -9.80
C GLY A 640 -78.84 21.85 -10.66
N SER A 641 -79.86 21.01 -10.82
CA SER A 641 -80.97 21.26 -11.75
C SER A 641 -82.27 21.55 -11.00
N ILE A 642 -82.91 22.68 -11.32
CA ILE A 642 -84.29 22.92 -10.93
C ILE A 642 -85.18 22.37 -12.06
N ILE A 643 -85.95 21.33 -11.76
CA ILE A 643 -86.80 20.60 -12.72
C ILE A 643 -88.21 21.22 -12.73
N ALA A 644 -88.81 21.33 -13.90
CA ALA A 644 -90.17 21.85 -14.07
C ALA A 644 -91.21 21.08 -13.25
N ARG A 645 -92.16 21.83 -12.68
CA ARG A 645 -93.24 21.32 -11.83
C ARG A 645 -94.52 21.10 -12.65
N ASP A 646 -95.30 20.07 -12.33
CA ASP A 646 -96.64 19.91 -12.88
C ASP A 646 -97.65 20.85 -12.20
N PHE A 647 -98.63 21.37 -12.96
CA PHE A 647 -99.77 22.06 -12.36
C PHE A 647 -100.52 21.13 -11.40
N ALA A 648 -100.90 21.62 -10.22
CA ALA A 648 -101.62 20.84 -9.22
C ALA A 648 -103.03 20.47 -9.68
N SER A 649 -103.68 21.35 -10.44
CA SER A 649 -104.94 21.04 -11.12
C SER A 649 -105.14 21.90 -12.38
N MET A 650 -106.01 21.44 -13.28
CA MET A 650 -106.49 22.15 -14.46
C MET A 650 -107.97 21.84 -14.67
N THR A 651 -108.80 22.83 -15.00
CA THR A 651 -110.21 22.64 -15.35
C THR A 651 -110.56 23.35 -16.65
N VAL A 652 -111.49 22.76 -17.42
CA VAL A 652 -111.90 23.26 -18.76
C VAL A 652 -113.39 22.96 -18.97
N SER A 653 -114.15 23.93 -19.47
CA SER A 653 -115.56 23.78 -19.86
C SER A 653 -115.92 24.64 -21.09
N ALA A 654 -116.99 24.25 -21.81
CA ALA A 654 -117.46 24.95 -23.01
C ALA A 654 -118.97 24.77 -23.21
N ASP A 655 -119.62 25.79 -23.80
CA ASP A 655 -121.06 25.82 -24.06
C ASP A 655 -121.43 25.37 -25.50
N PRO A 656 -122.63 24.79 -25.74
CA PRO A 656 -123.08 24.33 -27.06
C PRO A 656 -123.54 25.47 -27.99
N LEU A 657 -123.47 25.23 -29.31
CA LEU A 657 -123.67 26.22 -30.37
C LEU A 657 -124.63 25.71 -31.47
N THR A 658 -125.11 26.63 -32.33
CA THR A 658 -126.02 26.33 -33.47
C THR A 658 -125.41 26.88 -34.76
N TYR A 659 -125.38 26.09 -35.84
CA TYR A 659 -124.76 26.53 -37.11
C TYR A 659 -125.70 27.47 -37.87
N ASN A 660 -125.28 28.71 -38.07
CA ASN A 660 -126.06 29.72 -38.79
C ASN A 660 -125.57 29.96 -40.23
N GLY A 661 -124.66 29.13 -40.74
CA GLY A 661 -124.02 29.29 -42.05
C GLY A 661 -122.69 30.05 -42.04
N THR A 662 -122.15 30.38 -40.86
CA THR A 662 -120.81 30.96 -40.66
C THR A 662 -120.04 30.25 -39.55
N GLU A 663 -118.72 30.40 -39.49
CA GLU A 663 -117.87 29.77 -38.46
C GLU A 663 -118.31 30.13 -37.03
N GLN A 664 -118.57 29.13 -36.19
CA GLN A 664 -118.95 29.32 -34.79
C GLN A 664 -117.73 29.13 -33.88
N LYS A 665 -117.27 30.20 -33.20
CA LYS A 665 -116.22 30.11 -32.16
C LYS A 665 -116.85 29.87 -30.77
N PRO A 666 -116.51 28.78 -30.06
CA PRO A 666 -117.00 28.55 -28.70
C PRO A 666 -116.34 29.47 -27.68
N GLN A 667 -117.09 29.75 -26.61
CA GLN A 667 -116.52 30.22 -25.36
C GLN A 667 -115.96 28.99 -24.62
N ILE A 668 -114.66 28.98 -24.34
CA ILE A 668 -114.02 27.95 -23.50
C ILE A 668 -113.50 28.66 -22.25
N GLN A 669 -113.93 28.20 -21.09
CA GLN A 669 -113.39 28.64 -19.80
C GLN A 669 -112.35 27.62 -19.35
N ALA A 670 -111.15 28.10 -18.99
CA ALA A 670 -110.07 27.27 -18.48
C ALA A 670 -109.36 27.96 -17.31
N SER A 671 -108.95 27.17 -16.32
CA SER A 671 -108.21 27.64 -15.15
C SER A 671 -107.27 26.55 -14.63
N VAL A 672 -106.22 26.95 -13.91
CA VAL A 672 -105.25 26.04 -13.29
C VAL A 672 -104.91 26.47 -11.87
N GLU A 673 -104.41 25.51 -11.08
CA GLU A 673 -103.79 25.77 -9.78
C GLU A 673 -102.31 25.37 -9.85
N THR A 674 -101.41 26.28 -9.47
CA THR A 674 -99.95 26.03 -9.42
C THR A 674 -99.55 25.11 -8.26
N GLY A 675 -100.38 25.07 -7.20
CA GLY A 675 -100.08 24.38 -5.95
C GLY A 675 -98.92 24.98 -5.17
N LEU A 676 -98.57 26.24 -5.42
CA LEU A 676 -97.53 27.01 -4.74
C LEU A 676 -98.11 28.36 -4.29
N SER A 677 -97.96 28.71 -3.01
CA SER A 677 -98.52 29.95 -2.45
C SER A 677 -97.80 31.22 -2.89
N ASN A 678 -96.57 31.09 -3.39
CA ASN A 678 -95.70 32.16 -3.89
C ASN A 678 -95.75 32.33 -5.42
N VAL A 679 -96.55 31.55 -6.16
CA VAL A 679 -96.60 31.60 -7.63
C VAL A 679 -98.05 31.70 -8.13
N SER A 680 -98.42 32.87 -8.67
CA SER A 680 -99.78 33.12 -9.20
C SER A 680 -100.05 32.35 -10.51
N PRO A 681 -101.25 31.77 -10.71
CA PRO A 681 -101.67 31.19 -11.98
C PRO A 681 -101.97 32.22 -13.08
N ASP A 682 -101.97 33.53 -12.80
CA ASP A 682 -102.34 34.57 -13.79
C ASP A 682 -101.39 34.62 -15.01
N ALA A 683 -100.16 34.10 -14.87
CA ALA A 683 -99.15 34.07 -15.93
C ALA A 683 -99.31 32.88 -16.91
N VAL A 684 -100.38 32.08 -16.77
CA VAL A 684 -100.63 30.89 -17.57
C VAL A 684 -101.23 31.26 -18.92
N VAL A 685 -100.57 30.84 -19.99
CA VAL A 685 -101.04 31.01 -21.36
C VAL A 685 -101.83 29.77 -21.77
N PHE A 686 -103.14 29.94 -21.98
CA PHE A 686 -103.98 28.89 -22.56
C PHE A 686 -103.90 28.93 -24.09
N THR A 687 -103.61 27.78 -24.69
CA THR A 687 -103.62 27.58 -26.14
C THR A 687 -104.51 26.40 -26.51
N TYR A 688 -105.03 26.41 -27.73
CA TYR A 688 -106.15 25.56 -28.14
C TYR A 688 -105.82 24.83 -29.45
N SER A 689 -106.24 23.58 -29.58
CA SER A 689 -106.01 22.76 -30.76
C SER A 689 -107.21 21.86 -31.10
N LYS A 690 -107.45 21.63 -32.40
CA LYS A 690 -108.44 20.64 -32.89
C LYS A 690 -107.87 19.22 -32.98
N ASN A 691 -106.55 19.06 -33.02
CA ASN A 691 -105.88 17.77 -33.25
C ASN A 691 -104.90 17.36 -32.12
N GLY A 692 -104.72 18.22 -31.11
CA GLY A 692 -103.84 17.95 -29.97
C GLY A 692 -102.35 18.18 -30.25
N VAL A 693 -102.00 18.69 -31.44
CA VAL A 693 -100.61 18.93 -31.88
C VAL A 693 -100.42 20.40 -32.26
N ASP A 694 -101.29 20.95 -33.11
CA ASP A 694 -101.20 22.33 -33.59
C ASP A 694 -101.97 23.26 -32.63
N TYR A 695 -101.27 23.83 -31.65
CA TYR A 695 -101.85 24.75 -30.66
C TYR A 695 -101.77 26.21 -31.10
N GLN A 696 -102.86 26.95 -30.92
CA GLN A 696 -103.01 28.37 -31.27
C GLN A 696 -103.56 29.16 -30.09
N SER A 697 -103.30 30.47 -30.02
CA SER A 697 -103.81 31.34 -28.96
C SER A 697 -105.31 31.61 -29.06
N GLU A 698 -105.86 31.61 -30.28
CA GLU A 698 -107.29 31.74 -30.50
C GLU A 698 -108.03 30.41 -30.36
N ILE A 699 -109.24 30.46 -29.81
CA ILE A 699 -110.12 29.29 -29.75
C ILE A 699 -110.57 28.92 -31.18
N PRO A 700 -110.37 27.67 -31.63
CA PRO A 700 -110.70 27.28 -33.00
C PRO A 700 -112.21 27.29 -33.23
N GLY A 701 -112.64 27.94 -34.31
CA GLY A 701 -114.05 27.94 -34.70
C GLY A 701 -114.44 26.69 -35.50
N PHE A 702 -115.74 26.42 -35.58
CA PHE A 702 -116.31 25.26 -36.26
C PHE A 702 -117.22 25.69 -37.40
N THR A 703 -116.92 25.19 -38.60
CA THR A 703 -117.57 25.55 -39.88
C THR A 703 -118.67 24.59 -40.29
N ASP A 704 -118.94 23.56 -39.49
CA ASP A 704 -119.91 22.51 -39.80
C ASP A 704 -120.64 22.07 -38.54
N ALA A 705 -121.72 21.32 -38.72
CA ALA A 705 -122.45 20.70 -37.63
C ALA A 705 -121.78 19.39 -37.20
N GLY A 706 -121.59 19.21 -35.89
CA GLY A 706 -120.93 18.04 -35.29
C GLY A 706 -120.60 18.27 -33.81
N THR A 707 -120.06 17.25 -33.16
CA THR A 707 -119.39 17.39 -31.86
C THR A 707 -117.89 17.29 -32.08
N TYR A 708 -117.16 18.31 -31.64
CA TYR A 708 -115.73 18.46 -31.84
C TYR A 708 -115.00 18.44 -30.51
N GLN A 709 -113.86 17.78 -30.46
CA GLN A 709 -112.97 17.79 -29.30
C GLN A 709 -111.94 18.91 -29.47
N VAL A 710 -111.88 19.83 -28.51
CA VAL A 710 -110.84 20.86 -28.41
C VAL A 710 -109.87 20.46 -27.31
N TYR A 711 -108.59 20.42 -27.64
CA TYR A 711 -107.49 20.29 -26.70
C TYR A 711 -107.13 21.68 -26.20
N VAL A 712 -107.11 21.85 -24.89
CA VAL A 712 -106.68 23.09 -24.22
C VAL A 712 -105.39 22.77 -23.48
N LYS A 713 -104.34 23.52 -23.77
CA LYS A 713 -103.02 23.40 -23.16
C LYS A 713 -102.73 24.65 -22.32
N ALA A 714 -102.49 24.45 -21.03
CA ALA A 714 -101.94 25.44 -20.13
C ALA A 714 -100.42 25.39 -20.20
N SER A 715 -99.80 26.50 -20.58
CA SER A 715 -98.34 26.67 -20.64
C SER A 715 -97.92 27.82 -19.71
N MET A 716 -96.93 27.59 -18.86
CA MET A 716 -96.35 28.62 -17.99
C MET A 716 -94.85 28.36 -17.82
N VAL A 717 -94.06 29.43 -17.73
CA VAL A 717 -92.61 29.32 -17.44
C VAL A 717 -92.42 28.58 -16.11
N ASN A 718 -91.42 27.69 -16.07
CA ASN A 718 -91.10 26.80 -14.94
C ASN A 718 -92.10 25.65 -14.65
N PHE A 719 -93.18 25.52 -15.42
CA PHE A 719 -94.13 24.41 -15.32
C PHE A 719 -94.10 23.52 -16.56
N ASN A 720 -94.45 22.24 -16.39
CA ASN A 720 -94.73 21.35 -17.51
C ASN A 720 -96.10 21.70 -18.11
N ASP A 721 -96.19 21.65 -19.44
CA ASP A 721 -97.45 21.89 -20.18
C ASP A 721 -98.53 20.88 -19.75
N ALA A 722 -99.66 21.37 -19.23
CA ALA A 722 -100.82 20.54 -18.92
C ALA A 722 -101.86 20.61 -20.05
N VAL A 723 -102.33 19.45 -20.52
CA VAL A 723 -103.35 19.36 -21.59
C VAL A 723 -104.61 18.68 -21.08
N LYS A 724 -105.78 19.28 -21.37
CA LYS A 724 -107.11 18.67 -21.20
C LYS A 724 -107.95 18.83 -22.44
N THR A 725 -108.98 17.99 -22.60
CA THR A 725 -109.93 18.06 -23.71
C THR A 725 -111.32 18.50 -23.24
N VAL A 726 -112.03 19.22 -24.11
CA VAL A 726 -113.43 19.62 -23.94
C VAL A 726 -114.20 19.40 -25.24
N ASN A 727 -115.47 19.00 -25.16
CA ASN A 727 -116.31 18.73 -26.33
C ASN A 727 -117.23 19.92 -26.62
N VAL A 728 -117.37 20.30 -27.90
CA VAL A 728 -118.16 21.44 -28.40
C VAL A 728 -119.12 20.96 -29.49
N THR A 729 -120.41 21.31 -29.44
CA THR A 729 -121.46 20.77 -30.35
C THR A 729 -122.15 21.85 -31.19
N VAL A 730 -122.47 21.54 -32.47
CA VAL A 730 -122.95 22.47 -33.53
C VAL A 730 -124.01 21.79 -34.47
N GLN A 731 -125.03 22.48 -35.03
CA GLN A 731 -126.22 21.90 -35.76
C GLN A 731 -126.68 22.64 -37.07
N GLN A 732 -127.09 21.96 -38.19
CA GLN A 732 -126.98 22.40 -39.63
C GLN A 732 -128.22 22.93 -40.45
N ALA A 733 -127.97 23.70 -41.56
CA ALA A 733 -128.87 24.08 -42.69
C ALA A 733 -128.09 24.36 -44.05
N PRO A 734 -128.71 24.52 -45.27
CA PRO A 734 -128.08 24.12 -46.56
C PRO A 734 -127.46 25.16 -47.57
N SER A 735 -126.33 24.73 -48.20
CA SER A 735 -125.86 24.90 -49.62
C SER A 735 -125.13 26.15 -50.22
N SER A 736 -123.88 25.91 -50.70
CA SER A 736 -123.26 26.26 -52.02
C SER A 736 -122.03 27.24 -52.17
N SER A 737 -120.92 26.67 -52.71
CA SER A 737 -119.82 27.22 -53.57
C SER A 737 -118.88 28.40 -53.20
N GLY A 738 -117.54 28.20 -53.38
CA GLY A 738 -116.71 29.17 -54.15
C GLY A 738 -115.26 29.57 -53.74
N SER A 739 -114.24 28.76 -54.09
CA SER A 739 -112.90 29.16 -54.65
C SER A 739 -111.82 30.05 -53.95
N HIS A 740 -110.61 29.44 -53.87
CA HIS A 740 -109.27 29.89 -54.39
C HIS A 740 -108.21 30.68 -53.56
N SER A 741 -107.02 30.03 -53.42
CA SER A 741 -105.60 30.49 -53.50
C SER A 741 -105.08 31.69 -52.66
N GLY A 742 -103.83 31.74 -52.15
CA GLY A 742 -102.65 30.84 -52.20
C GLY A 742 -101.32 31.64 -52.26
N GLY A 743 -100.21 31.24 -51.62
CA GLY A 743 -98.94 32.00 -51.72
C GLY A 743 -97.72 31.55 -50.87
N ARG A 744 -96.52 31.61 -51.46
CA ARG A 744 -95.17 31.20 -50.97
C ARG A 744 -94.08 32.07 -51.69
N LYS A 745 -92.74 32.02 -51.50
CA LYS A 745 -91.77 31.09 -50.84
C LYS A 745 -90.38 31.77 -50.64
N ASP A 746 -89.47 31.10 -49.91
CA ASP A 746 -88.01 30.94 -50.20
C ASP A 746 -86.84 31.87 -49.76
N SER A 747 -85.77 31.19 -49.27
CA SER A 747 -84.30 31.40 -49.47
C SER A 747 -83.55 32.58 -48.78
N GLY A 748 -82.22 32.56 -48.51
CA GLY A 748 -81.11 31.57 -48.66
C GLY A 748 -79.70 32.22 -48.37
N GLY A 749 -78.55 31.50 -48.38
CA GLY A 749 -77.19 32.11 -48.24
C GLY A 749 -75.98 31.15 -47.97
N LYS A 750 -74.72 31.53 -48.31
CA LYS A 750 -73.56 30.59 -48.48
C LYS A 750 -72.11 31.19 -48.48
N ASP A 751 -71.09 30.30 -48.36
CA ASP A 751 -69.66 30.32 -48.88
C ASP A 751 -68.50 31.15 -48.19
N SER A 752 -67.27 31.23 -48.80
CA SER A 752 -65.95 30.84 -48.16
C SER A 752 -64.61 31.57 -48.56
N GLY A 753 -63.50 31.40 -47.77
CA GLY A 753 -62.07 31.29 -48.23
C GLY A 753 -60.99 32.41 -48.00
N GLY A 754 -59.68 32.07 -47.80
CA GLY A 754 -58.49 33.01 -47.80
C GLY A 754 -57.09 32.48 -47.29
N LYS A 755 -55.92 33.07 -47.69
CA LYS A 755 -54.49 32.61 -47.41
C LYS A 755 -53.45 33.76 -47.17
N GLY A 756 -52.25 33.51 -46.59
CA GLY A 756 -51.03 34.37 -46.79
C GLY A 756 -49.70 34.22 -45.95
N SER A 757 -48.67 33.54 -46.52
CA SER A 757 -47.18 33.77 -46.64
C SER A 757 -46.11 34.14 -45.52
N SER A 758 -45.04 33.30 -45.46
CA SER A 758 -43.53 33.51 -45.50
C SER A 758 -42.65 34.29 -44.47
N GLY A 759 -41.48 33.70 -44.10
CA GLY A 759 -40.26 34.31 -43.48
C GLY A 759 -39.11 33.31 -43.19
N THR A 760 -37.82 33.71 -43.13
CA THR A 760 -36.66 32.80 -43.38
C THR A 760 -35.44 32.88 -42.41
N SER A 761 -34.81 31.72 -42.13
CA SER A 761 -33.40 31.42 -41.70
C SER A 761 -32.76 31.98 -40.41
N SER A 762 -32.06 31.09 -39.66
CA SER A 762 -30.63 31.25 -39.30
C SER A 762 -30.02 29.92 -38.82
N SER A 763 -28.68 29.81 -38.82
CA SER A 763 -27.91 28.58 -38.59
C SER A 763 -27.08 28.63 -37.30
N VAL A 764 -27.11 27.57 -36.48
CA VAL A 764 -26.08 27.29 -35.44
C VAL A 764 -25.83 25.78 -35.37
N SER A 765 -24.55 25.39 -35.26
CA SER A 765 -24.09 24.00 -35.10
C SER A 765 -23.96 23.62 -33.62
N SER A 766 -24.57 22.51 -33.19
CA SER A 766 -24.21 21.77 -31.97
C SER A 766 -24.93 20.41 -31.89
N GLY A 767 -24.18 19.33 -31.65
CA GLY A 767 -24.65 18.04 -31.07
C GLY A 767 -25.91 17.38 -31.66
N THR A 768 -25.78 16.64 -32.75
CA THR A 768 -26.91 15.89 -33.34
C THR A 768 -27.42 14.76 -32.42
N VAL A 769 -28.61 14.94 -31.86
CA VAL A 769 -29.40 13.83 -31.30
C VAL A 769 -29.97 13.01 -32.47
N THR A 770 -29.76 11.70 -32.44
CA THR A 770 -30.24 10.74 -33.43
C THR A 770 -31.27 9.79 -32.80
N LYS A 771 -32.12 9.16 -33.63
CA LYS A 771 -33.12 8.19 -33.17
C LYS A 771 -32.74 6.79 -33.62
N ASP A 772 -32.41 5.96 -32.65
CA ASP A 772 -32.05 4.55 -32.78
C ASP A 772 -33.31 3.68 -32.76
N SER A 773 -33.39 2.66 -33.62
CA SER A 773 -34.58 1.81 -33.74
C SER A 773 -34.84 0.92 -32.53
N GLN A 774 -33.81 0.63 -31.74
CA GLN A 774 -33.91 -0.09 -30.47
C GLN A 774 -33.93 0.90 -29.31
N LYS A 775 -32.86 1.70 -29.20
CA LYS A 775 -32.54 2.49 -28.00
C LYS A 775 -33.26 3.84 -27.91
N GLY A 776 -33.99 4.26 -28.95
CA GLY A 776 -34.71 5.53 -28.96
C GLY A 776 -33.77 6.71 -29.19
N TYR A 777 -34.04 7.85 -28.53
CA TYR A 777 -33.19 9.03 -28.64
C TYR A 777 -31.80 8.79 -28.04
N ARG A 778 -30.75 9.15 -28.79
CA ARG A 778 -29.35 9.06 -28.36
C ARG A 778 -28.49 10.19 -28.94
N SER A 779 -27.38 10.51 -28.29
CA SER A 779 -26.33 11.36 -28.86
C SER A 779 -24.96 10.71 -28.72
N GLU A 780 -23.98 11.16 -29.51
CA GLU A 780 -22.60 10.65 -29.42
C GLU A 780 -21.96 10.97 -28.06
N GLU A 781 -22.30 12.13 -27.49
CA GLU A 781 -21.78 12.59 -26.20
C GLU A 781 -22.43 11.86 -25.01
N GLN A 782 -23.77 11.75 -25.01
CA GLN A 782 -24.52 11.26 -23.84
C GLN A 782 -24.89 9.78 -23.91
N GLY A 783 -24.76 9.14 -25.06
CA GLY A 783 -25.27 7.79 -25.28
C GLY A 783 -26.81 7.81 -25.34
N VAL A 784 -27.46 6.85 -24.69
CA VAL A 784 -28.92 6.75 -24.61
C VAL A 784 -29.49 7.92 -23.78
N ILE A 785 -30.50 8.60 -24.31
CA ILE A 785 -31.23 9.67 -23.62
C ILE A 785 -32.53 9.08 -23.06
N THR A 786 -32.80 9.28 -21.77
CA THR A 786 -34.00 8.72 -21.12
C THR A 786 -35.08 9.75 -20.84
N GLY A 787 -36.34 9.32 -20.92
CA GLY A 787 -37.46 10.07 -20.38
C GLY A 787 -37.54 9.99 -18.85
N ALA A 788 -38.68 10.39 -18.28
CA ALA A 788 -38.93 10.24 -16.85
C ALA A 788 -38.87 8.76 -16.42
N SER A 789 -38.42 8.50 -15.19
CA SER A 789 -38.32 7.14 -14.63
C SER A 789 -39.71 6.54 -14.35
N ASN A 790 -39.81 5.21 -14.35
CA ASN A 790 -41.03 4.44 -14.09
C ASN A 790 -42.21 4.76 -15.04
N GLN A 791 -41.92 5.23 -16.25
CA GLN A 791 -42.94 5.48 -17.27
C GLN A 791 -43.26 4.21 -18.08
N ALA A 792 -44.55 3.88 -18.16
CA ALA A 792 -45.06 2.76 -18.95
C ALA A 792 -45.37 3.13 -20.42
N VAL A 793 -45.38 4.43 -20.76
CA VAL A 793 -45.63 4.89 -22.13
C VAL A 793 -44.51 4.46 -23.09
N ASN A 794 -44.81 4.49 -24.39
CA ASN A 794 -43.82 4.40 -25.46
C ASN A 794 -43.80 5.74 -26.20
N ASP A 795 -43.05 6.70 -25.66
CA ASP A 795 -42.86 8.05 -26.20
C ASP A 795 -41.65 8.14 -27.15
N GLY A 796 -40.94 7.03 -27.37
CA GLY A 796 -39.72 6.93 -28.18
C GLY A 796 -38.41 7.17 -27.42
N TYR A 797 -38.45 7.39 -26.10
CA TYR A 797 -37.27 7.38 -25.23
C TYR A 797 -37.05 5.98 -24.62
N SER A 798 -35.85 5.78 -24.07
CA SER A 798 -35.62 4.72 -23.09
C SER A 798 -36.04 5.19 -21.70
N HIS A 799 -36.37 4.28 -20.79
CA HIS A 799 -36.77 4.60 -19.42
C HIS A 799 -36.08 3.72 -18.39
N TRP A 800 -35.63 4.34 -17.30
CA TRP A 800 -35.25 3.63 -16.09
C TRP A 800 -36.50 3.14 -15.37
N ILE A 801 -36.55 1.85 -15.08
CA ILE A 801 -37.63 1.18 -14.36
C ILE A 801 -37.07 0.59 -13.07
N LYS A 802 -37.72 0.83 -11.92
CA LYS A 802 -37.41 0.18 -10.64
C LYS A 802 -38.54 -0.76 -10.24
N ASP A 803 -38.20 -2.00 -9.95
CA ASP A 803 -39.10 -2.99 -9.36
C ASP A 803 -38.50 -3.59 -8.08
N ALA A 804 -39.07 -4.69 -7.59
CA ALA A 804 -38.64 -5.36 -6.36
C ALA A 804 -37.24 -6.00 -6.43
N ARG A 805 -36.67 -6.22 -7.63
CA ARG A 805 -35.29 -6.71 -7.81
C ARG A 805 -34.28 -5.58 -7.91
N GLY A 806 -34.65 -4.45 -8.51
CA GLY A 806 -33.78 -3.27 -8.62
C GLY A 806 -34.10 -2.39 -9.82
N TRP A 807 -33.13 -1.58 -10.22
CA TRP A 807 -33.20 -0.77 -11.44
C TRP A 807 -32.84 -1.61 -12.67
N TRP A 808 -33.56 -1.41 -13.76
CA TRP A 808 -33.19 -1.86 -15.10
C TRP A 808 -33.54 -0.78 -16.14
N LEU A 809 -32.91 -0.86 -17.31
CA LEU A 809 -33.12 0.08 -18.41
C LEU A 809 -34.00 -0.55 -19.47
N ARG A 810 -35.22 -0.03 -19.67
CA ARG A 810 -36.08 -0.40 -20.79
C ARG A 810 -35.74 0.49 -22.00
N TYR A 811 -35.31 -0.12 -23.09
CA TYR A 811 -35.16 0.55 -24.38
C TYR A 811 -36.51 0.90 -25.01
N SER A 812 -36.52 1.83 -25.97
CA SER A 812 -37.77 2.34 -26.59
C SER A 812 -38.59 1.26 -27.31
N ASP A 813 -37.93 0.22 -27.83
CA ASP A 813 -38.59 -0.94 -28.44
C ASP A 813 -39.13 -1.97 -27.42
N GLY A 814 -38.85 -1.76 -26.12
CA GLY A 814 -39.24 -2.65 -25.02
C GLY A 814 -38.20 -3.71 -24.66
N THR A 815 -37.07 -3.80 -25.38
CA THR A 815 -35.93 -4.65 -24.98
C THR A 815 -35.12 -3.99 -23.85
N TRP A 816 -34.08 -4.67 -23.35
CA TRP A 816 -33.21 -4.15 -22.28
C TRP A 816 -31.77 -4.70 -22.44
N PRO A 817 -30.75 -3.99 -21.93
CA PRO A 817 -29.38 -4.49 -21.91
C PRO A 817 -29.23 -5.68 -20.96
N MET A 818 -28.47 -6.71 -21.35
CA MET A 818 -28.11 -7.85 -20.49
C MET A 818 -26.68 -8.26 -20.75
N GLY A 819 -25.91 -8.49 -19.69
CA GLY A 819 -24.57 -9.07 -19.76
C GLY A 819 -24.59 -10.57 -20.05
N ASN A 820 -23.41 -11.16 -20.22
CA ASN A 820 -23.24 -12.62 -20.22
C ASN A 820 -22.93 -13.09 -18.80
N THR A 821 -23.05 -14.40 -18.52
CA THR A 821 -22.65 -14.94 -17.21
C THR A 821 -21.16 -14.65 -16.94
N GLY A 822 -20.88 -13.76 -15.98
CA GLY A 822 -19.53 -13.31 -15.60
C GLY A 822 -19.01 -12.05 -16.31
N ALA A 823 -19.77 -11.41 -17.19
CA ALA A 823 -19.39 -10.17 -17.88
C ALA A 823 -20.58 -9.20 -17.99
N PHE A 824 -20.36 -7.90 -17.92
CA PHE A 824 -21.45 -6.92 -17.89
C PHE A 824 -21.74 -6.34 -19.27
N HIS A 825 -23.00 -6.02 -19.54
CA HIS A 825 -23.33 -5.12 -20.66
C HIS A 825 -23.13 -3.69 -20.16
N TRP A 826 -22.21 -2.97 -20.80
CA TRP A 826 -21.94 -1.57 -20.50
C TRP A 826 -22.72 -0.66 -21.45
N GLU A 827 -23.57 0.21 -20.89
CA GLU A 827 -24.33 1.19 -21.67
C GLU A 827 -24.05 2.61 -21.15
N LYS A 828 -23.82 3.55 -22.07
CA LYS A 828 -23.73 4.97 -21.73
C LYS A 828 -25.13 5.57 -21.78
N VAL A 829 -25.61 6.11 -20.66
CA VAL A 829 -26.97 6.65 -20.48
C VAL A 829 -26.88 8.01 -19.81
N ASN A 830 -27.45 9.04 -20.44
CA ASN A 830 -27.38 10.45 -20.01
C ASN A 830 -25.96 10.92 -19.64
N GLY A 831 -24.95 10.47 -20.39
CA GLY A 831 -23.54 10.81 -20.20
C GLY A 831 -22.75 9.92 -19.23
N ARG A 832 -23.41 9.05 -18.46
CA ARG A 832 -22.78 8.17 -17.45
C ARG A 832 -22.74 6.72 -17.95
N TRP A 833 -21.73 5.96 -17.54
CA TRP A 833 -21.63 4.53 -17.85
C TRP A 833 -22.31 3.70 -16.77
N TRP A 834 -23.10 2.70 -17.20
CA TRP A 834 -23.86 1.80 -16.34
C TRP A 834 -23.62 0.35 -16.76
N ALA A 835 -23.50 -0.56 -15.78
CA ALA A 835 -23.21 -1.97 -16.01
C ALA A 835 -24.42 -2.84 -15.65
N PHE A 836 -24.90 -3.61 -16.62
CA PHE A 836 -26.07 -4.49 -16.47
C PHE A 836 -25.62 -5.95 -16.41
N GLY A 837 -26.11 -6.67 -15.40
CA GLY A 837 -25.80 -8.09 -15.19
C GLY A 837 -26.50 -9.01 -16.18
N ALA A 838 -26.31 -10.32 -16.02
CA ALA A 838 -26.92 -11.34 -16.90
C ALA A 838 -28.46 -11.39 -16.86
N GLU A 839 -29.08 -10.85 -15.80
CA GLU A 839 -30.55 -10.71 -15.69
C GLU A 839 -31.07 -9.33 -16.15
N GLY A 840 -30.19 -8.43 -16.61
CA GLY A 840 -30.56 -7.10 -17.13
C GLY A 840 -30.76 -6.00 -16.10
N TYR A 841 -30.57 -6.30 -14.81
CA TYR A 841 -30.57 -5.30 -13.74
C TYR A 841 -29.22 -4.60 -13.62
N LEU A 842 -29.27 -3.33 -13.21
CA LEU A 842 -28.12 -2.52 -12.84
C LEU A 842 -27.37 -3.17 -11.68
N SER A 843 -26.07 -3.37 -11.85
CA SER A 843 -25.17 -3.78 -10.77
C SER A 843 -24.68 -2.55 -9.99
N THR A 844 -24.43 -2.68 -8.68
CA THR A 844 -23.98 -1.59 -7.81
C THR A 844 -22.85 -2.05 -6.89
N GLY A 845 -22.01 -1.12 -6.44
CA GLY A 845 -20.81 -1.40 -5.65
C GLY A 845 -19.64 -1.89 -6.50
N TRP A 846 -18.79 -2.73 -5.90
CA TRP A 846 -17.63 -3.34 -6.57
C TRP A 846 -18.06 -4.43 -7.55
N ILE A 847 -17.69 -4.28 -8.83
CA ILE A 847 -17.93 -5.27 -9.88
C ILE A 847 -16.61 -5.67 -10.55
N TYR A 848 -16.43 -6.96 -10.83
CA TYR A 848 -15.27 -7.47 -11.58
C TYR A 848 -15.73 -7.91 -12.96
N ASP A 849 -15.30 -7.20 -14.01
CA ASP A 849 -15.65 -7.56 -15.38
C ASP A 849 -14.58 -8.47 -15.98
N THR A 850 -14.97 -9.68 -16.39
CA THR A 850 -14.04 -10.68 -16.93
C THR A 850 -13.55 -10.37 -18.35
N LEU A 851 -14.23 -9.52 -19.12
CA LEU A 851 -13.77 -9.08 -20.44
C LEU A 851 -12.63 -8.05 -20.31
N TYR A 852 -12.80 -7.11 -19.38
CA TYR A 852 -11.80 -6.07 -19.09
C TYR A 852 -10.72 -6.50 -18.08
N GLN A 853 -10.90 -7.65 -17.43
CA GLN A 853 -10.00 -8.21 -16.39
C GLN A 853 -9.70 -7.19 -15.28
N GLY A 854 -10.73 -6.47 -14.83
CA GLY A 854 -10.60 -5.32 -13.95
C GLY A 854 -11.76 -5.14 -12.99
N TRP A 855 -11.46 -4.57 -11.83
CA TRP A 855 -12.46 -4.10 -10.88
C TRP A 855 -12.92 -2.69 -11.25
N PHE A 856 -14.22 -2.45 -11.14
CA PHE A 856 -14.86 -1.15 -11.29
C PHE A 856 -15.74 -0.88 -10.06
N TYR A 857 -16.10 0.37 -9.82
CA TYR A 857 -17.10 0.73 -8.83
C TYR A 857 -18.28 1.45 -9.49
N MET A 858 -19.50 0.99 -9.19
CA MET A 858 -20.75 1.46 -9.79
C MET A 858 -21.65 2.04 -8.68
N ASP A 859 -21.87 3.35 -8.70
CA ASP A 859 -22.79 4.02 -7.78
C ASP A 859 -24.22 4.03 -8.35
N GLU A 860 -25.24 3.78 -7.51
CA GLU A 860 -26.65 3.70 -7.95
C GLU A 860 -27.16 5.03 -8.57
N ASN A 861 -26.57 6.17 -8.21
CA ASN A 861 -26.99 7.50 -8.66
C ASN A 861 -25.97 8.14 -9.64
N GLN A 862 -24.68 7.87 -9.47
CA GLN A 862 -23.59 8.50 -10.23
C GLN A 862 -23.06 7.62 -11.38
N GLY A 863 -23.44 6.35 -11.44
CA GLY A 863 -22.92 5.39 -12.41
C GLY A 863 -21.47 5.00 -12.11
N MET A 864 -20.71 4.63 -13.15
CA MET A 864 -19.32 4.22 -13.02
C MET A 864 -18.45 5.37 -12.49
N LEU A 865 -17.81 5.16 -11.34
CA LEU A 865 -16.91 6.15 -10.75
C LEU A 865 -15.52 6.12 -11.42
N THR A 866 -14.83 7.26 -11.37
CA THR A 866 -13.45 7.43 -11.85
C THR A 866 -12.66 8.34 -10.90
N GLY A 867 -11.32 8.32 -10.98
CA GLY A 867 -10.44 9.07 -10.08
C GLY A 867 -10.33 8.46 -8.68
N TRP A 868 -9.88 9.28 -7.71
CA TRP A 868 -9.82 8.90 -6.30
C TRP A 868 -11.21 8.81 -5.68
N GLN A 869 -11.52 7.68 -5.04
CA GLN A 869 -12.78 7.42 -4.37
C GLN A 869 -12.54 6.87 -2.96
N PHE A 870 -13.29 7.39 -1.98
CA PHE A 870 -13.23 6.91 -0.59
C PHE A 870 -14.40 5.96 -0.33
N ILE A 871 -14.10 4.66 -0.27
CA ILE A 871 -15.09 3.58 -0.23
C ILE A 871 -14.78 2.71 0.99
N ASN A 872 -15.78 2.47 1.85
CA ASN A 872 -15.67 1.60 3.03
C ASN A 872 -14.44 1.90 3.94
N GLY A 873 -14.09 3.17 4.10
CA GLY A 873 -12.97 3.60 4.96
C GLY A 873 -11.58 3.56 4.31
N LYS A 874 -11.48 3.30 3.00
CA LYS A 874 -10.22 3.25 2.25
C LYS A 874 -10.28 4.10 0.99
N TRP A 875 -9.15 4.68 0.59
CA TRP A 875 -9.00 5.35 -0.70
C TRP A 875 -8.61 4.37 -1.81
N TYR A 876 -9.27 4.47 -2.96
CA TYR A 876 -9.03 3.69 -4.16
C TYR A 876 -8.89 4.61 -5.37
N TYR A 877 -8.04 4.26 -6.33
CA TYR A 877 -7.93 5.00 -7.59
C TYR A 877 -8.51 4.17 -8.75
N LEU A 878 -9.60 4.69 -9.32
CA LEU A 878 -10.24 4.18 -10.53
C LEU A 878 -9.73 5.00 -11.72
N ASN A 879 -9.36 4.36 -12.83
CA ASN A 879 -8.71 5.08 -13.92
C ASN A 879 -9.60 6.20 -14.50
N SER A 880 -9.09 7.43 -14.54
CA SER A 880 -9.77 8.59 -15.14
C SER A 880 -9.52 8.77 -16.63
N ASN A 881 -8.56 8.03 -17.21
CA ASN A 881 -8.19 8.20 -18.61
C ASN A 881 -9.23 7.59 -19.55
N GLN A 882 -9.63 8.34 -20.58
CA GLN A 882 -10.53 7.85 -21.63
C GLN A 882 -9.77 7.07 -22.74
N ASP A 883 -8.88 6.17 -22.32
CA ASP A 883 -7.99 5.36 -23.18
C ASP A 883 -8.54 3.96 -23.48
N GLY A 884 -9.82 3.71 -23.15
CA GLY A 884 -10.46 2.39 -23.20
C GLY A 884 -10.35 1.58 -21.90
N SER A 885 -9.63 2.08 -20.90
CA SER A 885 -9.52 1.47 -19.56
C SER A 885 -10.09 2.34 -18.42
N ALA A 886 -10.93 3.32 -18.76
CA ALA A 886 -11.63 4.18 -17.81
C ALA A 886 -12.44 3.37 -16.78
N GLY A 887 -12.39 3.76 -15.51
CA GLY A 887 -13.08 3.11 -14.39
C GLY A 887 -12.36 1.90 -13.80
N ILE A 888 -11.34 1.34 -14.46
CA ILE A 888 -10.58 0.19 -13.92
C ILE A 888 -9.76 0.62 -12.71
N MET A 889 -9.92 -0.08 -11.59
CA MET A 889 -9.16 0.09 -10.36
C MET A 889 -7.68 -0.22 -10.58
N TYR A 890 -6.81 0.69 -10.14
CA TYR A 890 -5.37 0.43 -10.07
C TYR A 890 -5.05 -0.49 -8.89
N SER A 891 -4.14 -1.45 -9.09
CA SER A 891 -3.60 -2.32 -8.03
C SER A 891 -2.13 -2.63 -8.28
N LYS A 892 -1.35 -2.84 -7.20
CA LYS A 892 0.11 -3.09 -7.20
C LYS A 892 0.95 -2.10 -8.01
N ARG A 893 0.53 -0.85 -8.13
CA ARG A 893 1.16 0.14 -9.02
C ARG A 893 1.04 1.57 -8.49
N ARG A 894 1.79 2.49 -9.10
CA ARG A 894 1.59 3.92 -8.90
C ARG A 894 0.46 4.46 -9.79
N THR A 895 -0.32 5.38 -9.24
CA THR A 895 -1.35 6.16 -9.94
C THR A 895 -0.70 7.27 -10.79
N PRO A 896 -1.42 7.88 -11.76
CA PRO A 896 -0.87 8.94 -12.61
C PRO A 896 -0.40 10.18 -11.85
N ASP A 897 -0.97 10.46 -10.67
CA ASP A 897 -0.56 11.53 -9.75
C ASP A 897 0.54 11.10 -8.76
N GLY A 898 1.01 9.85 -8.81
CA GLY A 898 2.25 9.38 -8.20
C GLY A 898 2.09 8.37 -7.05
N TRP A 899 0.97 8.37 -6.33
CA TRP A 899 0.76 7.54 -5.13
C TRP A 899 0.75 6.04 -5.42
N TYR A 900 1.20 5.23 -4.46
CA TYR A 900 1.14 3.77 -4.58
C TYR A 900 -0.20 3.21 -4.08
N VAL A 901 -0.74 2.21 -4.79
CA VAL A 901 -1.90 1.41 -4.35
C VAL A 901 -1.54 -0.08 -4.24
N LYS A 902 -2.05 -0.70 -3.18
CA LYS A 902 -1.78 -2.08 -2.73
C LYS A 902 -2.35 -3.14 -3.66
N GLU A 903 -2.16 -4.41 -3.30
CA GLU A 903 -2.78 -5.55 -3.98
C GLU A 903 -4.31 -5.49 -4.01
N ASP A 904 -4.92 -5.07 -2.91
CA ASP A 904 -6.38 -4.87 -2.82
C ASP A 904 -6.87 -3.57 -3.48
N GLY A 905 -5.97 -2.81 -4.12
CA GLY A 905 -6.24 -1.51 -4.75
C GLY A 905 -6.35 -0.33 -3.78
N SER A 906 -6.20 -0.56 -2.47
CA SER A 906 -6.25 0.53 -1.49
C SER A 906 -4.95 1.34 -1.45
N TRP A 907 -5.05 2.64 -1.19
CA TRP A 907 -3.91 3.54 -1.06
C TRP A 907 -2.93 3.10 0.05
N ASP A 908 -1.64 3.29 -0.20
CA ASP A 908 -0.59 3.01 0.77
C ASP A 908 -0.04 4.28 1.43
N GLU A 909 -0.49 4.54 2.66
CA GLU A 909 -0.09 5.70 3.46
C GLU A 909 1.41 5.68 3.81
N GLU A 910 2.01 4.50 3.92
CA GLU A 910 3.43 4.32 4.28
C GLU A 910 4.38 4.47 3.08
N ALA A 911 3.91 4.28 1.85
CA ALA A 911 4.75 4.22 0.66
C ALA A 911 5.16 5.59 0.10
N GLY A 912 4.58 6.68 0.62
CA GLY A 912 4.82 8.05 0.15
C GLY A 912 4.36 8.31 -1.29
N ARG A 913 4.78 9.46 -1.82
CA ARG A 913 4.54 9.87 -3.22
C ARG A 913 5.77 9.65 -4.07
#